data_AF-A0A7J3NR64-F1
#
_entry.id   AF-A0A7J3NR64-F1
#
_cell.length_a   1.000
_cell.length_b   1.000
_cell.length_c   1.000
_cell.angle_alpha   90.00
_cell.angle_beta   90.00
_cell.angle_gamma   90.00
#
_symmetry.space_group_name_H-M   'P 1'
#
loop_
_entity.id
_entity.type
_entity.pdbx_description
1 polymer ?
#
loop_
_entity_poly.entity_id
_entity_poly.type
_entity_poly.pdbx_seq_one_letter_code
_entity_poly.pdbx_strand_id
1 'polypeptide(L)'
;MFARRMLVQRSERNPILRPNPSVNWESEAVFNGCPAKKDGRICLLYRAMSSFETVDGVNLRLSRIGLAESEDGVEFYDRRMFIYPEYRWEWFGCEDPRVTELDGKYYVFYTALSQWPPTPDGIKVGVAISRNLRDVEEKHLVTPFNAKAMALFPERINGALWAVLTVHTDKPPAKICLASFENEDELWSEDYWKKWYSEFDKHSLPLQRRPQDHIEVGAPPIGTPYGWLLIYSYIRDYFSPQRRLFGIEAVLLDLHNPTRVIARTDSPILTPGEYYERIGMVPNVVFPSGALIEDDTIFLYYGAADTTCCLAYINLPLLVWTMREKPVRLMRPRENPIITPIRSNYWEAKATFNPAAIYLDGKVHILYRAQSEDNTSVLGYATSEDGVKITYRSPEPIYVPRAPFEKKAALGLGSGCEDPRVVLIGDKIYMTYTAYDGLNARVALSSISVNDFLAGRWNNWSYPVIISPYDVFDKNACIFPEKYAGKFIVLHRMGECIDYELRENLDFTDKPLKHHSWILPRKEMWDSRKVGIGPPPIKIKEGWLLFYHGVSDEGVYRVGVILLDPENPLRVLARSEEPLMEPEEWYERWGQVPNVVFPCGAVLIDDTIFLYYGGADTVVGVATISVRDVLRHLGVEPAPEWVTLEGFIPGAPLTLPAVITTLDGRTFRTEEAYRAVVERRKKEFEKFIFEKLGLPKDASPSAIIEAVKSIMVRLEEELNKVFQEDLSSDGSVKKFVDFVFSHFPHGETFAIKAEAAKRMLRENPPVNLTSKFGCSFVDEIPCDYCDALALASFSEGREYDNRVWKWMEDNVKPEHFEQVSIKPIVVEREFLPMVLELREGTAISRLTGRVIVSTLKPGVGGEFPKLRTFIRIAKHIVELERFGEMWKSFVGKRKFGVSIVNSIREHWGVEALSAHSIFENKNHRIFIERLRKTAEKLREEGHASLAEAIDNMAACYHLASTLPDGTFLPCSAWTWTLHSYRGGKGVPPAFIAYVERDWATRDLLNEIFKRIGLSEEELDRAVTELIRRGKEPENIVRYFFE
;
A
#
# COMPACT_ATOMS: atom_id res chain seq x y z
N MET A 1 -5.64 3.95 2.35
CA MET A 1 -5.58 2.75 1.47
C MET A 1 -4.77 3.00 0.20
N PHE A 2 -4.86 4.15 -0.50
CA PHE A 2 -4.05 4.43 -1.70
C PHE A 2 -2.52 4.59 -1.48
N ALA A 3 -2.07 4.88 -0.26
CA ALA A 3 -0.65 5.16 0.03
C ALA A 3 0.30 3.94 -0.10
N ARG A 4 -0.21 2.70 -0.17
CA ARG A 4 0.64 1.50 -0.27
C ARG A 4 1.15 1.18 -1.68
N ARG A 5 0.65 1.85 -2.74
CA ARG A 5 0.90 1.44 -4.14
C ARG A 5 1.88 2.32 -4.95
N MET A 6 2.48 3.34 -4.35
CA MET A 6 3.42 4.23 -5.05
C MET A 6 4.85 3.96 -4.59
N LEU A 7 5.79 3.89 -5.55
CA LEU A 7 7.22 3.68 -5.27
C LEU A 7 7.78 4.77 -4.36
N VAL A 8 7.51 6.04 -4.65
CA VAL A 8 7.96 7.20 -3.85
C VAL A 8 6.80 8.14 -3.57
N GLN A 9 6.65 8.57 -2.32
CA GLN A 9 5.68 9.57 -1.88
C GLN A 9 6.37 10.67 -1.08
N ARG A 10 6.23 11.94 -1.50
CA ARG A 10 6.70 13.09 -0.71
C ARG A 10 5.83 13.27 0.53
N SER A 11 6.45 13.66 1.65
CA SER A 11 5.70 14.03 2.85
C SER A 11 4.87 15.30 2.62
N GLU A 12 3.61 15.28 3.02
CA GLU A 12 2.72 16.46 3.00
C GLU A 12 3.20 17.56 3.97
N ARG A 13 4.12 17.23 4.88
CA ARG A 13 4.72 18.17 5.84
C ARG A 13 5.96 18.88 5.29
N ASN A 14 6.37 18.59 4.06
CA ASN A 14 7.56 19.22 3.49
C ASN A 14 7.40 20.74 3.31
N PRO A 15 8.49 21.53 3.50
CA PRO A 15 9.78 21.10 4.07
C PRO A 15 9.71 20.87 5.59
N ILE A 16 10.36 19.79 6.06
CA ILE A 16 10.40 19.36 7.47
C ILE A 16 11.36 20.19 8.33
N LEU A 17 12.35 20.83 7.71
CA LEU A 17 13.22 21.81 8.37
C LEU A 17 13.43 23.02 7.47
N ARG A 18 13.31 24.22 8.04
CA ARG A 18 13.45 25.50 7.33
C ARG A 18 14.42 26.43 8.05
N PRO A 19 15.10 27.34 7.32
CA PRO A 19 16.00 28.30 7.94
C PRO A 19 15.28 29.11 9.01
N ASN A 20 16.00 29.46 10.07
CA ASN A 20 15.46 30.31 11.13
C ASN A 20 16.15 31.68 11.06
N PRO A 21 15.48 32.72 10.51
CA PRO A 21 16.09 34.03 10.36
C PRO A 21 16.52 34.68 11.69
N SER A 22 15.98 34.21 12.82
CA SER A 22 16.31 34.73 14.15
C SER A 22 17.59 34.13 14.74
N VAL A 23 18.16 33.08 14.11
CA VAL A 23 19.32 32.35 14.61
C VAL A 23 20.43 32.43 13.58
N ASN A 24 21.46 33.23 13.86
CA ASN A 24 22.48 33.63 12.89
C ASN A 24 23.18 32.47 12.16
N TRP A 25 23.48 31.35 12.84
CA TRP A 25 24.26 30.24 12.28
C TRP A 25 23.45 29.31 11.36
N GLU A 26 22.13 29.49 11.28
CA GLU A 26 21.20 28.69 10.46
C GLU A 26 20.17 29.55 9.71
N SER A 27 20.45 30.84 9.56
CA SER A 27 19.49 31.82 9.06
C SER A 27 19.29 31.79 7.55
N GLU A 28 20.27 31.34 6.77
CA GLU A 28 20.20 31.36 5.30
C GLU A 28 19.67 30.05 4.72
N ALA A 29 20.17 28.90 5.19
CA ALA A 29 19.82 27.58 4.65
C ALA A 29 20.01 26.48 5.71
N VAL A 30 19.12 25.48 5.71
CA VAL A 30 19.20 24.29 6.57
C VAL A 30 18.79 23.07 5.77
N PHE A 31 19.75 22.30 5.29
CA PHE A 31 19.52 21.28 4.27
C PHE A 31 20.47 20.09 4.44
N ASN A 32 20.34 19.10 3.56
CA ASN A 32 21.13 17.89 3.55
C ASN A 32 21.17 17.15 4.90
N GLY A 33 19.99 16.97 5.51
CA GLY A 33 19.82 16.27 6.77
C GLY A 33 20.06 14.76 6.67
N CYS A 34 20.89 14.21 7.56
CA CYS A 34 21.13 12.78 7.74
C CYS A 34 20.64 12.34 9.13
N PRO A 35 19.69 11.38 9.21
CA PRO A 35 19.12 10.93 10.48
C PRO A 35 19.97 9.84 11.14
N ALA A 36 19.91 9.75 12.47
CA ALA A 36 20.38 8.62 13.26
C ALA A 36 19.38 8.31 14.38
N LYS A 37 19.27 7.04 14.78
CA LYS A 37 18.45 6.62 15.93
C LYS A 37 19.28 6.70 17.22
N LYS A 38 18.69 7.24 18.28
CA LYS A 38 19.28 7.29 19.62
C LYS A 38 18.19 7.24 20.68
N ASP A 39 18.27 6.30 21.62
CA ASP A 39 17.34 6.17 22.77
C ASP A 39 15.84 6.22 22.38
N GLY A 40 15.48 5.64 21.23
CA GLY A 40 14.10 5.65 20.72
C GLY A 40 13.65 6.96 20.05
N ARG A 41 14.57 7.93 19.88
CA ARG A 41 14.38 9.19 19.14
C ARG A 41 15.19 9.21 17.85
N ILE A 42 14.84 10.15 16.97
CA ILE A 42 15.57 10.43 15.73
C ILE A 42 16.34 11.74 15.89
N CYS A 43 17.65 11.70 15.73
CA CYS A 43 18.52 12.88 15.65
C CYS A 43 18.83 13.16 14.18
N LEU A 44 18.46 14.33 13.67
CA LEU A 44 18.77 14.77 12.32
C LEU A 44 19.98 15.71 12.36
N LEU A 45 21.10 15.29 11.78
CA LEU A 45 22.27 16.13 11.57
C LEU A 45 22.15 16.79 10.21
N TYR A 46 22.22 18.12 10.13
CA TYR A 46 21.99 18.86 8.89
C TYR A 46 23.03 19.96 8.69
N ARG A 47 23.27 20.33 7.44
CA ARG A 47 24.06 21.51 7.10
C ARG A 47 23.25 22.76 7.40
N ALA A 48 23.83 23.67 8.18
CA ALA A 48 23.29 24.98 8.51
C ALA A 48 24.22 26.06 7.97
N MET A 49 23.66 27.03 7.24
CA MET A 49 24.39 28.17 6.72
C MET A 49 24.03 29.44 7.46
N SER A 50 25.06 30.14 7.92
CA SER A 50 24.90 31.42 8.59
C SER A 50 24.55 32.54 7.62
N SER A 51 24.01 33.64 8.14
CA SER A 51 24.17 34.93 7.46
C SER A 51 25.65 35.32 7.36
N PHE A 52 25.98 36.32 6.52
CA PHE A 52 27.36 36.74 6.30
C PHE A 52 28.07 37.07 7.63
N GLU A 53 29.22 36.42 7.84
CA GLU A 53 30.10 36.64 8.98
C GLU A 53 31.56 36.70 8.52
N THR A 54 32.42 37.35 9.32
CA THR A 54 33.84 37.50 9.00
C THR A 54 34.66 36.42 9.68
N VAL A 55 35.32 35.57 8.87
CA VAL A 55 36.23 34.51 9.31
C VAL A 55 37.59 34.77 8.66
N ASP A 56 38.63 34.98 9.47
CA ASP A 56 40.00 35.26 9.02
C ASP A 56 40.11 36.37 7.95
N GLY A 57 39.35 37.47 8.14
CA GLY A 57 39.32 38.61 7.22
C GLY A 57 38.50 38.39 5.95
N VAL A 58 37.88 37.22 5.79
CA VAL A 58 36.97 36.89 4.68
C VAL A 58 35.52 37.02 5.13
N ASN A 59 34.69 37.71 4.35
CA ASN A 59 33.25 37.76 4.59
C ASN A 59 32.55 36.63 3.82
N LEU A 60 31.98 35.64 4.53
CA LEU A 60 31.29 34.50 3.92
C LEU A 60 30.07 34.04 4.73
N ARG A 61 29.23 33.22 4.12
CA ARG A 61 28.20 32.44 4.81
C ARG A 61 28.83 31.13 5.24
N LEU A 62 29.07 30.95 6.54
CA LEU A 62 29.80 29.79 7.04
C LEU A 62 28.85 28.59 7.21
N SER A 63 29.25 27.45 6.66
CA SER A 63 28.55 26.18 6.87
C SER A 63 28.99 25.53 8.18
N ARG A 64 28.02 25.10 8.98
CA ARG A 64 28.20 24.28 10.19
C ARG A 64 27.23 23.10 10.16
N ILE A 65 27.40 22.14 11.06
CA ILE A 65 26.43 21.04 11.22
C ILE A 65 25.59 21.29 12.46
N GLY A 66 24.29 21.45 12.24
CA GLY A 66 23.28 21.47 13.29
C GLY A 66 22.76 20.07 13.59
N LEU A 67 22.17 19.91 14.77
CA LEU A 67 21.43 18.72 15.19
C LEU A 67 20.05 19.14 15.67
N ALA A 68 19.03 18.37 15.30
CA ALA A 68 17.66 18.48 15.80
C ALA A 68 17.11 17.10 16.20
N GLU A 69 16.14 17.05 17.10
CA GLU A 69 15.56 15.81 17.62
C GLU A 69 14.08 15.67 17.22
N SER A 70 13.62 14.43 17.06
CA SER A 70 12.23 14.11 16.72
C SER A 70 11.79 12.79 17.35
N GLU A 71 10.49 12.70 17.68
CA GLU A 71 9.83 11.46 18.13
C GLU A 71 9.13 10.69 17.01
N ASP A 72 8.95 11.31 15.84
CA ASP A 72 8.20 10.76 14.70
C ASP A 72 8.97 10.82 13.37
N GLY A 73 10.14 11.48 13.34
CA GLY A 73 10.97 11.65 12.16
C GLY A 73 10.45 12.72 11.19
N VAL A 74 9.41 13.46 11.56
CA VAL A 74 8.76 14.47 10.71
C VAL A 74 8.86 15.85 11.35
N GLU A 75 8.51 15.97 12.63
CA GLU A 75 8.60 17.22 13.37
C GLU A 75 9.88 17.25 14.20
N PHE A 76 10.76 18.22 13.91
CA PHE A 76 12.06 18.37 14.55
C PHE A 76 12.12 19.58 15.50
N TYR A 77 12.70 19.37 16.68
CA TYR A 77 12.85 20.35 17.75
C TYR A 77 14.28 20.32 18.32
N ASP A 78 14.54 21.14 19.35
CA ASP A 78 15.84 21.24 20.05
C ASP A 78 17.06 21.42 19.12
N ARG A 79 16.99 22.46 18.27
CA ARG A 79 18.01 22.76 17.28
C ARG A 79 19.25 23.37 17.94
N ARG A 80 20.41 22.73 17.75
CA ARG A 80 21.70 23.18 18.30
C ARG A 80 22.85 22.98 17.32
N MET A 81 23.89 23.79 17.41
CA MET A 81 25.15 23.53 16.70
C MET A 81 25.80 22.26 17.28
N PHE A 82 26.31 21.40 16.41
CA PHE A 82 26.96 20.15 16.79
C PHE A 82 28.41 20.08 16.30
N ILE A 83 28.67 20.40 15.02
CA ILE A 83 30.04 20.50 14.49
C ILE A 83 30.26 21.89 13.89
N TYR A 84 31.35 22.53 14.27
CA TYR A 84 31.80 23.83 13.76
C TYR A 84 33.31 23.78 13.47
N PRO A 85 33.85 24.70 12.63
CA PRO A 85 35.27 24.73 12.30
C PRO A 85 36.19 24.97 13.51
N GLU A 86 37.15 24.07 13.72
CA GLU A 86 38.17 24.16 14.79
C GLU A 86 39.59 23.98 14.25
N TYR A 87 39.74 23.25 13.14
CA TYR A 87 41.04 22.91 12.55
C TYR A 87 41.25 23.55 11.18
N ARG A 88 42.53 23.70 10.78
CA ARG A 88 42.88 24.31 9.48
C ARG A 88 42.26 23.63 8.27
N TRP A 89 42.05 22.31 8.33
CA TRP A 89 41.46 21.57 7.21
C TRP A 89 39.95 21.79 7.04
N GLU A 90 39.27 22.41 8.00
CA GLU A 90 37.82 22.69 7.99
C GLU A 90 37.50 24.18 8.22
N TRP A 91 38.52 25.03 8.19
CA TRP A 91 38.48 26.43 8.67
C TRP A 91 37.37 27.28 8.03
N PHE A 92 37.00 26.98 6.80
CA PHE A 92 36.00 27.73 6.04
C PHE A 92 34.64 27.03 5.92
N GLY A 93 34.43 25.92 6.64
CA GLY A 93 33.12 25.29 6.75
C GLY A 93 33.14 23.77 6.95
N CYS A 94 32.10 23.29 7.62
CA CYS A 94 31.77 21.87 7.78
C CYS A 94 30.41 21.62 7.09
N GLU A 95 30.38 20.75 6.09
CA GLU A 95 29.22 20.60 5.19
C GLU A 95 28.72 19.16 5.11
N ASP A 96 27.42 19.03 4.83
CA ASP A 96 26.76 17.80 4.34
C ASP A 96 27.08 16.53 5.17
N PRO A 97 26.61 16.47 6.43
CA PRO A 97 26.94 15.39 7.35
C PRO A 97 26.40 14.04 6.88
N ARG A 98 27.15 12.97 7.16
CA ARG A 98 26.71 11.57 7.06
C ARG A 98 27.03 10.88 8.38
N VAL A 99 25.99 10.42 9.05
CA VAL A 99 26.10 9.76 10.35
C VAL A 99 25.87 8.26 10.21
N THR A 100 26.79 7.47 10.75
CA THR A 100 26.65 6.02 10.91
C THR A 100 26.89 5.65 12.36
N GLU A 101 25.97 4.90 12.97
CA GLU A 101 26.22 4.23 14.25
C GLU A 101 26.96 2.92 13.99
N LEU A 102 28.08 2.70 14.66
CA LEU A 102 28.85 1.46 14.58
C LEU A 102 29.65 1.26 15.86
N ASP A 103 29.65 0.03 16.41
CA ASP A 103 30.40 -0.34 17.62
C ASP A 103 30.13 0.60 18.82
N GLY A 104 28.90 1.12 18.96
CA GLY A 104 28.47 2.02 20.04
C GLY A 104 28.96 3.48 19.91
N LYS A 105 29.51 3.85 18.74
CA LYS A 105 29.93 5.20 18.41
C LYS A 105 29.14 5.71 17.21
N TYR A 106 28.93 7.02 17.14
CA TYR A 106 28.44 7.72 15.97
C TYR A 106 29.61 8.37 15.23
N TYR A 107 29.84 7.93 14.00
CA TYR A 107 30.82 8.53 13.09
C TYR A 107 30.07 9.50 12.17
N VAL A 108 30.37 10.79 12.33
CA VAL A 108 29.78 11.87 11.53
C VAL A 108 30.83 12.34 10.55
N PHE A 109 30.79 11.82 9.33
CA PHE A 109 31.62 12.30 8.23
C PHE A 109 31.03 13.59 7.65
N TYR A 110 31.88 14.50 7.24
CA TYR A 110 31.48 15.77 6.65
C TYR A 110 32.52 16.29 5.68
N THR A 111 32.08 17.15 4.77
CA THR A 111 32.97 17.88 3.88
C THR A 111 33.63 19.03 4.64
N ALA A 112 34.96 19.03 4.66
CA ALA A 112 35.79 20.02 5.32
C ALA A 112 36.40 20.97 4.29
N LEU A 113 36.12 22.28 4.44
CA LEU A 113 36.65 23.33 3.57
C LEU A 113 37.90 23.96 4.18
N SER A 114 39.06 23.67 3.58
CA SER A 114 40.37 24.11 4.10
C SER A 114 40.85 25.45 3.52
N GLN A 115 40.25 25.93 2.42
CA GLN A 115 40.70 27.14 1.71
C GLN A 115 39.53 27.99 1.22
N TRP A 116 39.76 29.30 1.13
CA TRP A 116 38.81 30.25 0.55
C TRP A 116 39.47 31.14 -0.53
N PRO A 117 38.81 31.41 -1.68
CA PRO A 117 37.56 30.79 -2.14
C PRO A 117 37.73 29.27 -2.32
N PRO A 118 36.65 28.47 -2.22
CA PRO A 118 36.77 27.02 -2.30
C PRO A 118 37.38 26.57 -3.64
N THR A 119 38.41 25.72 -3.56
CA THR A 119 39.00 25.03 -4.70
C THR A 119 38.84 23.52 -4.51
N PRO A 120 38.82 22.71 -5.58
CA PRO A 120 38.73 21.26 -5.42
C PRO A 120 39.84 20.69 -4.51
N ASP A 121 41.05 21.24 -4.57
CA ASP A 121 42.17 20.78 -3.73
C ASP A 121 42.00 21.13 -2.25
N GLY A 122 41.18 22.16 -1.94
CA GLY A 122 40.83 22.57 -0.59
C GLY A 122 39.65 21.81 0.03
N ILE A 123 38.98 20.92 -0.72
CA ILE A 123 37.81 20.15 -0.26
C ILE A 123 38.29 18.76 0.19
N LYS A 124 38.04 18.41 1.45
CA LYS A 124 38.44 17.12 2.06
C LYS A 124 37.25 16.49 2.79
N VAL A 125 37.44 15.25 3.25
CA VAL A 125 36.53 14.61 4.22
C VAL A 125 37.14 14.69 5.61
N GLY A 126 36.35 15.19 6.57
CA GLY A 126 36.61 15.04 8.01
C GLY A 126 35.65 14.05 8.65
N VAL A 127 35.99 13.56 9.84
CA VAL A 127 35.09 12.76 10.68
C VAL A 127 35.09 13.31 12.10
N ALA A 128 33.90 13.43 12.68
CA ALA A 128 33.69 13.71 14.09
C ALA A 128 33.09 12.47 14.77
N ILE A 129 33.65 12.09 15.92
CA ILE A 129 33.24 10.89 16.67
C ILE A 129 32.52 11.33 17.94
N SER A 130 31.41 10.66 18.25
CA SER A 130 30.60 10.95 19.44
C SER A 130 29.91 9.67 19.91
N ARG A 131 29.83 9.41 21.21
CA ARG A 131 28.99 8.30 21.74
C ARG A 131 27.56 8.69 22.06
N ASN A 132 27.27 9.98 22.14
CA ASN A 132 26.02 10.49 22.72
C ASN A 132 25.26 11.50 21.84
N LEU A 133 25.76 11.86 20.67
CA LEU A 133 25.22 12.90 19.77
C LEU A 133 24.90 14.22 20.50
N ARG A 134 25.68 14.52 21.53
CA ARG A 134 25.61 15.75 22.32
C ARG A 134 26.96 16.46 22.28
N ASP A 135 28.04 15.71 22.45
CA ASP A 135 29.39 16.21 22.52
C ASP A 135 30.26 15.48 21.49
N VAL A 136 31.12 16.21 20.77
CA VAL A 136 32.13 15.62 19.86
C VAL A 136 33.37 15.27 20.67
N GLU A 137 33.73 13.99 20.72
CA GLU A 137 34.87 13.47 21.48
C GLU A 137 36.18 13.65 20.70
N GLU A 138 36.16 13.37 19.40
CA GLU A 138 37.34 13.40 18.53
C GLU A 138 37.00 13.92 17.13
N LYS A 139 37.98 14.52 16.47
CA LYS A 139 37.91 14.88 15.05
C LYS A 139 39.20 14.49 14.34
N HIS A 140 39.06 13.91 13.15
CA HIS A 140 40.18 13.49 12.32
C HIS A 140 39.99 13.97 10.87
N LEU A 141 41.10 14.32 10.21
CA LEU A 141 41.14 14.50 8.76
C LEU A 141 41.21 13.10 8.12
N VAL A 142 40.25 12.79 7.26
CA VAL A 142 40.13 11.46 6.65
C VAL A 142 40.88 11.41 5.32
N THR A 143 40.52 12.25 4.35
CA THR A 143 41.15 12.22 3.02
C THR A 143 42.16 13.35 2.82
N PRO A 144 43.33 13.09 2.21
CA PRO A 144 44.28 14.12 1.78
C PRO A 144 43.97 14.67 0.36
N PHE A 145 42.94 14.16 -0.31
CA PHE A 145 42.56 14.49 -1.70
C PHE A 145 41.09 14.97 -1.81
N ASN A 146 40.68 15.45 -2.99
CA ASN A 146 39.30 15.91 -3.25
C ASN A 146 38.29 14.76 -3.14
N ALA A 147 37.49 14.78 -2.09
CA ALA A 147 36.40 13.84 -1.85
C ALA A 147 35.30 14.47 -0.98
N LYS A 148 34.08 13.96 -1.11
CA LYS A 148 32.91 14.33 -0.28
C LYS A 148 32.02 13.12 -0.01
N ALA A 149 30.98 13.33 0.79
CA ALA A 149 29.88 12.40 1.02
C ALA A 149 30.36 11.00 1.44
N MET A 150 31.34 10.93 2.35
CA MET A 150 31.78 9.65 2.90
C MET A 150 30.79 9.15 3.94
N ALA A 151 30.55 7.84 3.99
CA ALA A 151 29.77 7.20 5.04
C ALA A 151 30.29 5.79 5.31
N LEU A 152 30.15 5.32 6.56
CA LEU A 152 30.42 3.92 6.89
C LEU A 152 29.19 3.05 6.63
N PHE A 153 29.46 1.79 6.30
CA PHE A 153 28.46 0.74 6.44
C PHE A 153 28.14 0.54 7.94
N PRO A 154 26.87 0.29 8.31
CA PRO A 154 26.44 0.21 9.72
C PRO A 154 26.85 -1.09 10.41
N GLU A 155 27.56 -1.99 9.72
CA GLU A 155 28.16 -3.18 10.32
C GLU A 155 29.47 -3.54 9.62
N ARG A 156 30.26 -4.40 10.27
CA ARG A 156 31.49 -4.95 9.69
C ARG A 156 31.14 -6.05 8.68
N ILE A 157 31.73 -5.99 7.50
CA ILE A 157 31.52 -6.99 6.45
C ILE A 157 32.75 -7.87 6.38
N ASN A 158 32.58 -9.15 6.69
CA ASN A 158 33.67 -10.14 6.83
C ASN A 158 34.77 -9.68 7.81
N GLY A 159 34.37 -9.01 8.90
CA GLY A 159 35.28 -8.53 9.95
C GLY A 159 35.92 -7.15 9.70
N ALA A 160 35.89 -6.64 8.48
CA ALA A 160 36.44 -5.34 8.12
C ALA A 160 35.41 -4.20 8.22
N LEU A 161 35.88 -2.99 8.50
CA LEU A 161 35.11 -1.76 8.32
C LEU A 161 35.03 -1.46 6.83
N TRP A 162 33.88 -0.96 6.37
CA TRP A 162 33.70 -0.52 4.99
C TRP A 162 33.15 0.89 4.95
N ALA A 163 33.65 1.68 4.01
CA ALA A 163 33.15 3.01 3.71
C ALA A 163 32.82 3.15 2.23
N VAL A 164 31.88 4.04 1.95
CA VAL A 164 31.58 4.55 0.61
C VAL A 164 31.88 6.03 0.59
N LEU A 165 32.46 6.55 -0.49
CA LEU A 165 32.78 7.97 -0.65
C LEU A 165 32.75 8.39 -2.11
N THR A 166 32.63 9.70 -2.36
CA THR A 166 32.74 10.24 -3.72
C THR A 166 34.09 10.91 -3.90
N VAL A 167 34.87 10.42 -4.87
CA VAL A 167 36.17 10.97 -5.27
C VAL A 167 35.97 11.92 -6.46
N HIS A 168 36.71 13.04 -6.45
CA HIS A 168 36.70 14.04 -7.52
C HIS A 168 35.35 14.77 -7.73
N THR A 169 34.60 15.03 -6.67
CA THR A 169 33.30 15.75 -6.73
C THR A 169 33.35 17.11 -7.41
N ASP A 170 34.51 17.74 -7.50
CA ASP A 170 34.68 19.05 -8.14
C ASP A 170 35.71 18.97 -9.29
N LYS A 171 36.04 17.76 -9.75
CA LYS A 171 36.99 17.45 -10.83
C LYS A 171 36.44 16.27 -11.69
N PRO A 172 35.90 16.47 -12.90
CA PRO A 172 35.40 15.32 -13.66
C PRO A 172 36.54 14.35 -14.05
N PRO A 173 36.31 13.02 -14.06
CA PRO A 173 35.05 12.34 -13.70
C PRO A 173 34.95 12.05 -12.20
N ALA A 174 33.83 12.41 -11.58
CA ALA A 174 33.54 12.00 -10.21
C ALA A 174 33.12 10.53 -10.13
N LYS A 175 33.58 9.84 -9.08
CA LYS A 175 33.35 8.42 -8.89
C LYS A 175 32.92 8.11 -7.47
N ILE A 176 31.87 7.30 -7.34
CA ILE A 176 31.51 6.66 -6.07
C ILE A 176 32.41 5.44 -5.90
N CYS A 177 33.18 5.40 -4.82
CA CYS A 177 34.16 4.35 -4.54
C CYS A 177 33.92 3.69 -3.18
N LEU A 178 34.50 2.51 -3.00
CA LEU A 178 34.50 1.75 -1.75
C LEU A 178 35.90 1.63 -1.14
N ALA A 179 36.00 1.72 0.18
CA ALA A 179 37.24 1.48 0.92
C ALA A 179 36.97 0.51 2.07
N SER A 180 37.92 -0.38 2.36
CA SER A 180 37.84 -1.34 3.45
C SER A 180 39.03 -1.23 4.39
N PHE A 181 38.78 -1.34 5.68
CA PHE A 181 39.78 -1.12 6.73
C PHE A 181 39.78 -2.28 7.71
N GLU A 182 40.95 -2.76 8.10
CA GLU A 182 41.07 -3.84 9.07
C GLU A 182 40.77 -3.35 10.49
N ASN A 183 41.12 -2.10 10.78
CA ASN A 183 40.95 -1.45 12.07
C ASN A 183 40.59 0.04 11.93
N GLU A 184 40.17 0.66 13.03
CA GLU A 184 39.67 2.03 13.06
C GLU A 184 40.75 3.06 12.68
N ASP A 185 42.01 2.85 13.08
CA ASP A 185 43.12 3.78 12.85
C ASP A 185 43.42 4.00 11.35
N GLU A 186 43.14 3.01 10.51
CA GLU A 186 43.30 3.14 9.06
C GLU A 186 42.33 4.16 8.44
N LEU A 187 41.18 4.46 9.07
CA LEU A 187 40.18 5.40 8.55
C LEU A 187 40.75 6.80 8.32
N TRP A 188 41.72 7.24 9.11
CA TRP A 188 42.37 8.55 9.00
C TRP A 188 43.89 8.42 8.82
N SER A 189 44.36 7.27 8.35
CA SER A 189 45.76 7.06 8.00
C SER A 189 46.09 7.69 6.65
N GLU A 190 46.95 8.70 6.66
CA GLU A 190 47.38 9.38 5.42
C GLU A 190 48.09 8.42 4.45
N ASP A 191 48.88 7.46 4.97
CA ASP A 191 49.59 6.47 4.15
C ASP A 191 48.64 5.48 3.49
N TYR A 192 47.61 5.02 4.23
CA TYR A 192 46.54 4.19 3.66
C TYR A 192 45.88 4.92 2.50
N TRP A 193 45.44 6.16 2.73
CA TRP A 193 44.69 6.92 1.74
C TRP A 193 45.52 7.31 0.53
N LYS A 194 46.81 7.63 0.68
CA LYS A 194 47.73 7.86 -0.45
C LYS A 194 47.86 6.62 -1.33
N LYS A 195 48.01 5.44 -0.72
CA LYS A 195 48.09 4.16 -1.44
C LYS A 195 46.77 3.84 -2.13
N TRP A 196 45.65 3.89 -1.41
CA TRP A 196 44.31 3.64 -1.95
C TRP A 196 43.99 4.60 -3.11
N TYR A 197 44.30 5.89 -2.97
CA TYR A 197 44.02 6.90 -3.99
C TYR A 197 44.82 6.70 -5.27
N SER A 198 46.03 6.13 -5.20
CA SER A 198 46.81 5.81 -6.40
C SER A 198 46.11 4.79 -7.33
N GLU A 199 45.14 4.04 -6.80
CA GLU A 199 44.38 3.02 -7.52
C GLU A 199 42.84 3.19 -7.37
N PHE A 200 42.36 4.38 -7.00
CA PHE A 200 40.95 4.63 -6.64
C PHE A 200 39.94 4.18 -7.72
N ASP A 201 40.35 4.21 -8.97
CA ASP A 201 39.55 3.77 -10.12
C ASP A 201 39.12 2.30 -10.01
N LYS A 202 39.99 1.42 -9.47
CA LYS A 202 39.69 0.01 -9.24
C LYS A 202 38.63 -0.20 -8.17
N HIS A 203 38.42 0.81 -7.32
CA HIS A 203 37.49 0.80 -6.20
C HIS A 203 36.14 1.45 -6.55
N SER A 204 35.96 1.90 -7.80
CA SER A 204 34.76 2.62 -8.24
C SER A 204 33.59 1.69 -8.59
N LEU A 205 32.36 2.14 -8.27
CA LEU A 205 31.13 1.49 -8.71
C LEU A 205 30.76 1.98 -10.13
N PRO A 206 30.32 1.08 -11.04
CA PRO A 206 30.03 1.42 -12.44
C PRO A 206 28.63 2.06 -12.61
N LEU A 207 28.38 3.18 -11.92
CA LEU A 207 27.06 3.84 -11.86
C LEU A 207 26.90 4.96 -12.89
N GLN A 208 27.99 5.65 -13.26
CA GLN A 208 27.96 6.74 -14.24
C GLN A 208 27.58 6.19 -15.64
N ARG A 209 26.66 6.87 -16.34
CA ARG A 209 26.19 6.46 -17.69
C ARG A 209 26.81 7.29 -18.81
N ARG A 210 27.02 8.59 -18.58
CA ARG A 210 27.63 9.51 -19.56
C ARG A 210 28.81 10.26 -18.94
N PRO A 211 29.89 10.55 -19.68
CA PRO A 211 31.07 11.25 -19.13
C PRO A 211 30.79 12.65 -18.56
N GLN A 212 29.77 13.33 -19.07
CA GLN A 212 29.35 14.67 -18.62
C GLN A 212 28.44 14.66 -17.39
N ASP A 213 27.93 13.49 -17.00
CA ASP A 213 27.09 13.34 -15.81
C ASP A 213 27.96 13.20 -14.57
N HIS A 214 27.39 13.48 -13.41
CA HIS A 214 28.05 13.40 -12.12
C HIS A 214 27.30 12.43 -11.23
N ILE A 215 28.02 11.71 -10.36
CA ILE A 215 27.43 10.86 -9.34
C ILE A 215 28.02 11.21 -8.00
N GLU A 216 27.20 11.22 -6.96
CA GLU A 216 27.63 11.52 -5.60
C GLU A 216 26.88 10.64 -4.61
N VAL A 217 27.59 10.15 -3.60
CA VAL A 217 27.00 9.37 -2.51
C VAL A 217 25.92 10.20 -1.82
N GLY A 218 24.76 9.57 -1.66
CA GLY A 218 23.62 10.17 -1.00
C GLY A 218 23.58 9.77 0.47
N ALA A 219 22.63 8.92 0.82
CA ALA A 219 22.49 8.41 2.18
C ALA A 219 23.59 7.39 2.54
N PRO A 220 23.93 7.22 3.84
CA PRO A 220 24.71 6.07 4.29
C PRO A 220 24.10 4.74 3.80
N PRO A 221 24.92 3.72 3.46
CA PRO A 221 24.41 2.40 3.07
C PRO A 221 23.49 1.81 4.13
N ILE A 222 22.39 1.19 3.71
CA ILE A 222 21.42 0.57 4.62
C ILE A 222 21.37 -0.93 4.39
N GLY A 223 21.46 -1.72 5.46
CA GLY A 223 21.31 -3.16 5.41
C GLY A 223 19.85 -3.54 5.18
N THR A 224 19.58 -4.39 4.20
CA THR A 224 18.25 -4.93 3.93
C THR A 224 18.32 -6.45 3.73
N PRO A 225 17.21 -7.19 3.85
CA PRO A 225 17.17 -8.61 3.49
C PRO A 225 17.58 -8.91 2.04
N TYR A 226 17.59 -7.89 1.16
CA TYR A 226 17.90 -8.04 -0.26
C TYR A 226 19.35 -7.71 -0.63
N GLY A 227 20.09 -7.02 0.24
CA GLY A 227 21.37 -6.40 -0.09
C GLY A 227 21.65 -5.12 0.69
N TRP A 228 22.84 -4.54 0.48
CA TRP A 228 23.16 -3.19 0.91
C TRP A 228 22.54 -2.18 -0.05
N LEU A 229 21.56 -1.43 0.42
CA LEU A 229 20.92 -0.37 -0.36
C LEU A 229 21.72 0.91 -0.24
N LEU A 230 22.21 1.42 -1.37
CA LEU A 230 22.87 2.72 -1.48
C LEU A 230 22.00 3.66 -2.33
N ILE A 231 21.50 4.73 -1.71
CA ILE A 231 20.75 5.79 -2.38
C ILE A 231 21.72 6.93 -2.68
N TYR A 232 21.82 7.32 -3.95
CA TYR A 232 22.85 8.24 -4.44
C TYR A 232 22.25 9.32 -5.35
N SER A 233 22.97 10.43 -5.51
CA SER A 233 22.60 11.47 -6.46
C SER A 233 23.20 11.15 -7.82
N TYR A 234 22.35 11.14 -8.84
CA TYR A 234 22.75 11.12 -10.23
C TYR A 234 22.42 12.47 -10.86
N ILE A 235 23.44 13.22 -11.26
CA ILE A 235 23.28 14.59 -11.73
C ILE A 235 23.64 14.67 -13.20
N ARG A 236 22.63 14.91 -14.04
CA ARG A 236 22.83 15.03 -15.49
C ARG A 236 23.44 16.39 -15.82
N ASP A 237 24.41 16.39 -16.72
CA ASP A 237 24.99 17.62 -17.31
C ASP A 237 25.49 18.63 -16.25
N TYR A 238 26.20 18.14 -15.22
CA TYR A 238 26.54 18.86 -13.98
C TYR A 238 27.17 20.25 -14.16
N PHE A 239 28.08 20.41 -15.12
CA PHE A 239 28.76 21.68 -15.37
C PHE A 239 27.96 22.65 -16.28
N SER A 240 26.70 22.33 -16.59
CA SER A 240 25.80 23.16 -17.41
C SER A 240 24.64 23.68 -16.57
N PRO A 241 24.75 24.85 -15.91
CA PRO A 241 23.72 25.34 -14.99
C PRO A 241 22.30 25.44 -15.59
N GLN A 242 22.17 25.63 -16.91
CA GLN A 242 20.87 25.70 -17.59
C GLN A 242 20.29 24.33 -18.00
N ARG A 243 21.04 23.23 -17.82
CA ARG A 243 20.66 21.86 -18.24
C ARG A 243 20.82 20.82 -17.13
N ARG A 244 21.20 21.27 -15.93
CA ARG A 244 21.64 20.40 -14.83
C ARG A 244 20.43 19.86 -14.08
N LEU A 245 20.26 18.54 -14.11
CA LEU A 245 19.17 17.85 -13.42
C LEU A 245 19.70 16.98 -12.29
N PHE A 246 19.31 17.28 -11.04
CA PHE A 246 19.56 16.41 -9.89
C PHE A 246 18.50 15.31 -9.82
N GLY A 247 18.93 14.05 -9.92
CA GLY A 247 18.09 12.89 -9.67
C GLY A 247 18.54 12.14 -8.43
N ILE A 248 17.59 11.52 -7.72
CA ILE A 248 17.87 10.52 -6.69
C ILE A 248 17.72 9.15 -7.33
N GLU A 249 18.75 8.32 -7.20
CA GLU A 249 18.79 6.94 -7.70
C GLU A 249 19.23 5.99 -6.59
N ALA A 250 19.11 4.69 -6.85
CA ALA A 250 19.52 3.69 -5.89
C ALA A 250 20.18 2.48 -6.55
N VAL A 251 21.10 1.86 -5.82
CA VAL A 251 21.80 0.63 -6.19
C VAL A 251 21.78 -0.34 -5.03
N LEU A 252 21.62 -1.62 -5.34
CA LEU A 252 21.67 -2.72 -4.39
C LEU A 252 23.00 -3.46 -4.55
N LEU A 253 23.77 -3.56 -3.48
CA LEU A 253 25.06 -4.24 -3.41
C LEU A 253 24.96 -5.55 -2.62
N ASP A 254 25.86 -6.49 -2.87
CA ASP A 254 25.88 -7.80 -2.21
C ASP A 254 26.29 -7.70 -0.72
N LEU A 255 25.53 -8.38 0.16
CA LEU A 255 25.74 -8.32 1.62
C LEU A 255 27.12 -8.78 2.06
N HIS A 256 27.69 -9.76 1.36
CA HIS A 256 28.98 -10.36 1.69
C HIS A 256 30.13 -9.77 0.87
N ASN A 257 29.83 -9.14 -0.26
CA ASN A 257 30.81 -8.44 -1.08
C ASN A 257 30.24 -7.13 -1.66
N PRO A 258 30.36 -6.00 -0.95
CA PRO A 258 29.73 -4.74 -1.33
C PRO A 258 30.27 -4.17 -2.65
N THR A 259 31.38 -4.68 -3.19
CA THR A 259 31.88 -4.30 -4.53
C THR A 259 31.01 -4.82 -5.67
N ARG A 260 30.14 -5.80 -5.41
CA ARG A 260 29.27 -6.41 -6.42
C ARG A 260 27.90 -5.74 -6.44
N VAL A 261 27.57 -5.11 -7.57
CA VAL A 261 26.22 -4.60 -7.85
C VAL A 261 25.28 -5.76 -8.19
N ILE A 262 24.20 -5.90 -7.42
CA ILE A 262 23.12 -6.88 -7.64
C ILE A 262 22.08 -6.32 -8.60
N ALA A 263 21.64 -5.08 -8.35
CA ALA A 263 20.54 -4.44 -9.07
C ALA A 263 20.66 -2.91 -8.94
N ARG A 264 20.03 -2.14 -9.83
CA ARG A 264 20.01 -0.67 -9.74
C ARG A 264 18.79 -0.08 -10.43
N THR A 265 18.44 1.14 -10.08
CA THR A 265 17.45 1.91 -10.83
C THR A 265 18.04 2.37 -12.16
N ASP A 266 17.26 2.29 -13.24
CA ASP A 266 17.69 2.76 -14.57
C ASP A 266 17.47 4.26 -14.77
N SER A 267 16.61 4.87 -13.95
CA SER A 267 16.27 6.29 -13.95
C SER A 267 16.05 6.81 -12.51
N PRO A 268 16.04 8.13 -12.29
CA PRO A 268 15.78 8.70 -10.98
C PRO A 268 14.41 8.30 -10.41
N ILE A 269 14.40 7.84 -9.15
CA ILE A 269 13.17 7.60 -8.39
C ILE A 269 12.58 8.89 -7.82
N LEU A 270 13.37 9.97 -7.78
CA LEU A 270 12.91 11.31 -7.42
C LEU A 270 13.68 12.37 -8.21
N THR A 271 12.95 13.31 -8.81
CA THR A 271 13.46 14.53 -9.46
C THR A 271 12.73 15.76 -8.91
N PRO A 272 13.27 16.99 -9.06
CA PRO A 272 12.63 18.21 -8.56
C PRO A 272 11.26 18.45 -9.23
N GLY A 273 10.20 18.42 -8.44
CA GLY A 273 8.81 18.63 -8.88
C GLY A 273 8.07 19.66 -8.04
N GLU A 274 8.43 19.82 -6.77
CA GLU A 274 7.73 20.72 -5.84
C GLU A 274 8.30 22.14 -5.84
N TYR A 275 7.52 23.11 -5.34
CA TYR A 275 7.96 24.51 -5.30
C TYR A 275 9.25 24.70 -4.49
N TYR A 276 9.38 23.97 -3.37
CA TYR A 276 10.54 24.02 -2.48
C TYR A 276 11.77 23.27 -3.03
N GLU A 277 11.61 22.47 -4.10
CA GLU A 277 12.72 21.80 -4.81
C GLU A 277 13.19 22.64 -6.00
N ARG A 278 12.29 23.46 -6.55
CA ARG A 278 12.53 24.34 -7.70
C ARG A 278 13.02 25.73 -7.33
N ILE A 279 12.72 26.21 -6.12
CA ILE A 279 13.05 27.56 -5.66
C ILE A 279 13.86 27.48 -4.36
N GLY A 280 15.04 28.10 -4.37
CA GLY A 280 15.95 28.18 -3.22
C GLY A 280 17.28 28.83 -3.62
N MET A 281 18.30 28.68 -2.78
CA MET A 281 19.67 29.15 -3.05
C MET A 281 20.22 28.57 -4.35
N VAL A 282 19.93 27.29 -4.62
CA VAL A 282 20.25 26.62 -5.87
C VAL A 282 18.99 25.96 -6.40
N PRO A 283 18.36 26.47 -7.47
CA PRO A 283 17.10 25.94 -7.95
C PRO A 283 17.24 24.54 -8.57
N ASN A 284 16.13 23.80 -8.58
CA ASN A 284 16.01 22.47 -9.20
C ASN A 284 16.96 21.42 -8.62
N VAL A 285 17.04 21.34 -7.29
CA VAL A 285 17.89 20.37 -6.57
C VAL A 285 17.04 19.50 -5.66
N VAL A 286 17.25 18.18 -5.78
CA VAL A 286 16.92 17.17 -4.76
C VAL A 286 18.19 16.39 -4.48
N PHE A 287 18.61 16.31 -3.22
CA PHE A 287 19.86 15.64 -2.85
C PHE A 287 19.65 14.65 -1.70
N PRO A 288 19.80 13.32 -1.94
CA PRO A 288 19.61 12.31 -0.89
C PRO A 288 20.71 12.44 0.16
N SER A 289 20.36 12.66 1.42
CA SER A 289 21.37 12.95 2.46
C SER A 289 21.37 11.96 3.61
N GLY A 290 20.26 11.27 3.84
CA GLY A 290 20.21 10.16 4.77
C GLY A 290 18.88 9.45 4.73
N ALA A 291 18.83 8.25 5.30
CA ALA A 291 17.62 7.45 5.28
C ALA A 291 17.53 6.52 6.50
N LEU A 292 16.30 6.24 6.92
CA LEU A 292 15.99 5.21 7.92
C LEU A 292 15.06 4.17 7.30
N ILE A 293 15.12 2.94 7.80
CA ILE A 293 14.14 1.91 7.47
C ILE A 293 13.31 1.59 8.71
N GLU A 294 12.00 1.51 8.51
CA GLU A 294 11.03 0.99 9.48
C GLU A 294 10.01 0.14 8.72
N ASP A 295 9.88 -1.12 9.14
CA ASP A 295 9.18 -2.16 8.39
C ASP A 295 9.64 -2.22 6.92
N ASP A 296 8.73 -2.10 5.96
CA ASP A 296 9.00 -2.10 4.52
C ASP A 296 9.10 -0.69 3.90
N THR A 297 9.24 0.35 4.74
CA THR A 297 9.28 1.76 4.28
C THR A 297 10.63 2.40 4.56
N ILE A 298 11.21 3.01 3.53
CA ILE A 298 12.40 3.86 3.65
C ILE A 298 11.94 5.31 3.84
N PHE A 299 12.39 5.92 4.92
CA PHE A 299 12.23 7.35 5.21
C PHE A 299 13.47 8.05 4.64
N LEU A 300 13.36 8.56 3.41
CA LEU A 300 14.44 9.26 2.72
C LEU A 300 14.42 10.75 3.06
N TYR A 301 15.44 11.21 3.79
CA TYR A 301 15.69 12.60 4.09
C TYR A 301 16.60 13.19 2.99
N TYR A 302 16.15 14.30 2.41
CA TYR A 302 16.83 14.92 1.27
C TYR A 302 16.88 16.44 1.39
N GLY A 303 17.95 17.05 0.89
CA GLY A 303 18.04 18.49 0.71
C GLY A 303 17.25 18.92 -0.52
N ALA A 304 16.54 20.04 -0.40
CA ALA A 304 15.79 20.66 -1.49
C ALA A 304 16.29 22.09 -1.73
N ALA A 305 16.62 22.36 -3.00
CA ALA A 305 17.09 23.65 -3.52
C ALA A 305 18.24 24.31 -2.73
N ASP A 306 19.13 23.50 -2.12
CA ASP A 306 20.19 23.92 -1.18
C ASP A 306 19.70 24.88 -0.08
N THR A 307 18.46 24.70 0.38
CA THR A 307 17.81 25.64 1.32
C THR A 307 17.10 24.95 2.48
N THR A 308 16.39 23.85 2.22
CA THR A 308 15.55 23.17 3.23
C THR A 308 15.80 21.66 3.27
N CYS A 309 15.51 21.01 4.41
CA CYS A 309 15.40 19.56 4.51
C CYS A 309 13.96 19.11 4.23
N CYS A 310 13.82 18.03 3.48
CA CYS A 310 12.57 17.39 3.11
C CYS A 310 12.62 15.88 3.36
N LEU A 311 11.45 15.25 3.34
CA LEU A 311 11.23 13.82 3.57
C LEU A 311 10.39 13.21 2.45
N ALA A 312 10.79 12.03 1.99
CA ALA A 312 10.00 11.17 1.13
C ALA A 312 9.96 9.75 1.71
N TYR A 313 8.87 9.03 1.44
CA TYR A 313 8.67 7.64 1.79
C TYR A 313 8.86 6.79 0.55
N ILE A 314 9.65 5.72 0.63
CA ILE A 314 9.89 4.79 -0.47
C ILE A 314 9.48 3.38 -0.02
N ASN A 315 8.69 2.69 -0.85
CA ASN A 315 8.33 1.29 -0.60
C ASN A 315 9.53 0.38 -0.97
N LEU A 316 10.13 -0.29 0.01
CA LEU A 316 11.36 -1.08 -0.18
C LEU A 316 11.15 -2.31 -1.09
N PRO A 317 10.16 -3.20 -0.86
CA PRO A 317 9.89 -4.32 -1.77
C PRO A 317 9.68 -3.87 -3.21
N LEU A 318 8.89 -2.82 -3.43
CA LEU A 318 8.60 -2.29 -4.76
C LEU A 318 9.86 -1.69 -5.41
N LEU A 319 10.68 -0.96 -4.65
CA LEU A 319 11.96 -0.44 -5.12
C LEU A 319 12.87 -1.56 -5.62
N VAL A 320 13.05 -2.62 -4.82
CA VAL A 320 13.90 -3.76 -5.18
C VAL A 320 13.36 -4.50 -6.38
N TRP A 321 12.03 -4.65 -6.48
CA TRP A 321 11.39 -5.23 -7.65
C TRP A 321 11.69 -4.42 -8.92
N THR A 322 11.51 -3.09 -8.87
CA THR A 322 11.82 -2.19 -9.99
C THR A 322 13.30 -2.24 -10.38
N MET A 323 14.23 -2.43 -9.43
CA MET A 323 15.66 -2.54 -9.74
C MET A 323 16.04 -3.86 -10.44
N ARG A 324 15.28 -4.94 -10.23
CA ARG A 324 15.57 -6.27 -10.76
C ARG A 324 14.92 -6.51 -12.13
N GLU A 325 13.78 -5.89 -12.39
CA GLU A 325 13.03 -6.03 -13.63
C GLU A 325 13.47 -4.99 -14.68
N LYS A 326 13.49 -5.38 -15.97
CA LYS A 326 13.88 -4.47 -17.06
C LYS A 326 12.76 -3.47 -17.40
N PRO A 327 13.10 -2.26 -17.89
CA PRO A 327 12.11 -1.28 -18.35
C PRO A 327 11.29 -1.88 -19.50
N VAL A 328 9.97 -1.79 -19.35
CA VAL A 328 9.00 -2.32 -20.30
C VAL A 328 8.71 -1.27 -21.37
N ARG A 329 8.73 -1.65 -22.64
CA ARG A 329 8.39 -0.77 -23.78
C ARG A 329 7.24 -1.34 -24.58
N LEU A 330 6.55 -0.46 -25.31
CA LEU A 330 5.59 -0.85 -26.35
C LEU A 330 6.28 -1.68 -27.45
N MET A 331 5.64 -2.79 -27.82
CA MET A 331 6.15 -3.73 -28.82
C MET A 331 5.55 -3.42 -30.19
N ARG A 332 6.39 -3.37 -31.23
CA ARG A 332 5.93 -3.16 -32.61
C ARG A 332 5.75 -4.51 -33.32
N PRO A 333 4.56 -4.81 -33.87
CA PRO A 333 4.39 -5.94 -34.77
C PRO A 333 5.24 -5.79 -36.03
N ARG A 334 5.60 -6.92 -36.65
CA ARG A 334 6.43 -6.93 -37.88
C ARG A 334 5.69 -6.38 -39.09
N GLU A 335 4.37 -6.36 -39.03
CA GLU A 335 3.45 -5.88 -40.05
C GLU A 335 3.44 -4.35 -40.18
N ASN A 336 4.05 -3.63 -39.23
CA ASN A 336 4.14 -2.18 -39.34
C ASN A 336 5.01 -1.74 -40.54
N PRO A 337 4.67 -0.62 -41.19
CA PRO A 337 3.46 0.18 -40.99
C PRO A 337 2.20 -0.51 -41.55
N ILE A 338 1.11 -0.51 -40.78
CA ILE A 338 -0.14 -1.19 -41.12
C ILE A 338 -1.00 -0.43 -42.13
N ILE A 339 -0.83 0.89 -42.26
CA ILE A 339 -1.44 1.70 -43.34
C ILE A 339 -0.39 2.64 -43.93
N THR A 340 -0.21 2.54 -45.25
CA THR A 340 0.65 3.41 -46.04
C THR A 340 -0.16 4.17 -47.11
N PRO A 341 0.34 5.33 -47.58
CA PRO A 341 -0.34 6.11 -48.61
C PRO A 341 -0.39 5.36 -49.94
N ILE A 342 -1.56 5.41 -50.60
CA ILE A 342 -1.75 4.84 -51.93
C ILE A 342 -1.67 5.98 -52.93
N ARG A 343 -0.56 6.08 -53.67
CA ARG A 343 -0.29 7.20 -54.59
C ARG A 343 -1.36 7.42 -55.67
N SER A 344 -2.08 6.37 -56.08
CA SER A 344 -3.17 6.49 -57.05
C SER A 344 -4.46 7.09 -56.48
N ASN A 345 -4.61 7.11 -55.15
CA ASN A 345 -5.78 7.66 -54.47
C ASN A 345 -5.47 9.11 -54.08
N TYR A 346 -5.95 10.08 -54.87
CA TYR A 346 -5.59 11.50 -54.72
C TYR A 346 -5.69 12.03 -53.28
N TRP A 347 -6.74 11.63 -52.54
CA TRP A 347 -7.04 12.12 -51.19
C TRP A 347 -6.09 11.59 -50.10
N GLU A 348 -5.32 10.55 -50.37
CA GLU A 348 -4.35 9.93 -49.45
C GLU A 348 -2.96 9.73 -50.08
N ALA A 349 -2.73 10.31 -51.26
CA ALA A 349 -1.54 10.05 -52.07
C ALA A 349 -0.23 10.45 -51.38
N LYS A 350 -0.29 11.46 -50.49
CA LYS A 350 0.88 12.02 -49.83
C LYS A 350 1.22 11.30 -48.52
N ALA A 351 0.24 11.11 -47.64
CA ALA A 351 0.46 10.50 -46.32
C ALA A 351 -0.83 9.95 -45.69
N THR A 352 -0.67 8.96 -44.79
CA THR A 352 -1.76 8.36 -43.98
C THR A 352 -1.28 8.12 -42.55
N PHE A 353 -1.74 8.90 -41.57
CA PHE A 353 -1.14 8.92 -40.22
C PHE A 353 -2.14 9.35 -39.13
N ASN A 354 -1.68 9.48 -37.88
CA ASN A 354 -2.42 10.00 -36.72
C ASN A 354 -3.85 9.43 -36.53
N PRO A 355 -4.01 8.10 -36.45
CA PRO A 355 -5.32 7.47 -36.45
C PRO A 355 -6.05 7.50 -35.10
N ALA A 356 -7.35 7.76 -35.11
CA ALA A 356 -8.23 7.36 -34.02
C ALA A 356 -8.51 5.85 -34.11
N ALA A 357 -8.87 5.24 -32.99
CA ALA A 357 -9.29 3.84 -32.94
C ALA A 357 -10.42 3.64 -31.93
N ILE A 358 -11.35 2.73 -32.23
CA ILE A 358 -12.42 2.29 -31.33
C ILE A 358 -12.73 0.81 -31.55
N TYR A 359 -12.99 0.06 -30.49
CA TYR A 359 -13.37 -1.36 -30.56
C TYR A 359 -14.89 -1.50 -30.46
N LEU A 360 -15.54 -1.97 -31.52
CA LEU A 360 -16.99 -2.16 -31.61
C LEU A 360 -17.28 -3.42 -32.43
N ASP A 361 -18.39 -4.10 -32.13
CA ASP A 361 -18.85 -5.29 -32.87
C ASP A 361 -17.76 -6.35 -33.13
N GLY A 362 -16.91 -6.56 -32.12
CA GLY A 362 -15.81 -7.55 -32.16
C GLY A 362 -14.59 -7.15 -33.00
N LYS A 363 -14.52 -5.91 -33.52
CA LYS A 363 -13.43 -5.45 -34.40
C LYS A 363 -12.90 -4.08 -34.00
N VAL A 364 -11.66 -3.80 -34.37
CA VAL A 364 -11.08 -2.46 -34.26
C VAL A 364 -11.44 -1.65 -35.49
N HIS A 365 -11.99 -0.48 -35.27
CA HIS A 365 -12.30 0.52 -36.29
C HIS A 365 -11.26 1.64 -36.21
N ILE A 366 -10.56 1.91 -37.31
CA ILE A 366 -9.44 2.85 -37.40
C ILE A 366 -9.84 4.01 -38.31
N LEU A 367 -9.84 5.24 -37.78
CA LEU A 367 -10.09 6.45 -38.55
C LEU A 367 -8.77 7.21 -38.69
N TYR A 368 -8.14 7.15 -39.86
CA TYR A 368 -6.81 7.73 -40.06
C TYR A 368 -6.87 9.05 -40.81
N ARG A 369 -5.99 9.99 -40.46
CA ARG A 369 -5.79 11.20 -41.27
C ARG A 369 -5.12 10.79 -42.57
N ALA A 370 -5.69 11.21 -43.68
CA ALA A 370 -5.11 11.10 -45.01
C ALA A 370 -4.84 12.49 -45.56
N GLN A 371 -3.76 12.64 -46.32
CA GLN A 371 -3.38 13.91 -46.92
C GLN A 371 -3.15 13.74 -48.43
N SER A 372 -3.74 14.64 -49.20
CA SER A 372 -3.51 14.79 -50.64
C SER A 372 -2.23 15.59 -50.93
N GLU A 373 -1.78 15.55 -52.19
CA GLU A 373 -0.60 16.31 -52.65
C GLU A 373 -0.75 17.83 -52.47
N ASP A 374 -1.97 18.35 -52.51
CA ASP A 374 -2.26 19.77 -52.26
C ASP A 374 -2.37 20.12 -50.76
N ASN A 375 -1.93 19.23 -49.87
CA ASN A 375 -1.98 19.37 -48.41
C ASN A 375 -3.40 19.50 -47.82
N THR A 376 -4.42 18.96 -48.49
CA THR A 376 -5.76 18.84 -47.91
C THR A 376 -5.85 17.56 -47.08
N SER A 377 -6.25 17.68 -45.82
CA SER A 377 -6.44 16.56 -44.89
C SER A 377 -7.90 16.12 -44.83
N VAL A 378 -8.12 14.82 -44.95
CA VAL A 378 -9.41 14.14 -44.84
C VAL A 378 -9.27 12.93 -43.91
N LEU A 379 -10.38 12.29 -43.54
CA LEU A 379 -10.33 11.07 -42.72
C LEU A 379 -10.68 9.83 -43.55
N GLY A 380 -9.77 8.86 -43.59
CA GLY A 380 -10.00 7.52 -44.13
C GLY A 380 -10.46 6.54 -43.04
N TYR A 381 -10.87 5.35 -43.46
CA TYR A 381 -11.39 4.32 -42.56
C TYR A 381 -10.84 2.94 -42.89
N ALA A 382 -10.50 2.17 -41.87
CA ALA A 382 -10.09 0.79 -41.96
C ALA A 382 -10.61 -0.03 -40.77
N THR A 383 -10.64 -1.35 -40.91
CA THR A 383 -10.94 -2.27 -39.80
C THR A 383 -9.87 -3.34 -39.65
N SER A 384 -9.75 -3.87 -38.44
CA SER A 384 -8.92 -5.02 -38.12
C SER A 384 -9.66 -5.92 -37.14
N GLU A 385 -9.54 -7.24 -37.31
CA GLU A 385 -10.16 -8.23 -36.42
C GLU A 385 -9.23 -8.66 -35.28
N ASP A 386 -7.91 -8.63 -35.51
CA ASP A 386 -6.86 -9.00 -34.55
C ASP A 386 -6.13 -7.78 -33.96
N GLY A 387 -6.53 -6.57 -34.36
CA GLY A 387 -5.92 -5.31 -33.96
C GLY A 387 -4.65 -4.93 -34.74
N VAL A 388 -4.11 -5.80 -35.59
CA VAL A 388 -2.87 -5.54 -36.36
C VAL A 388 -3.12 -5.57 -37.85
N LYS A 389 -3.68 -6.67 -38.36
CA LYS A 389 -3.90 -6.87 -39.78
C LYS A 389 -5.15 -6.13 -40.23
N ILE A 390 -4.99 -5.25 -41.23
CA ILE A 390 -6.11 -4.56 -41.86
C ILE A 390 -6.92 -5.57 -42.69
N THR A 391 -8.18 -5.78 -42.31
CA THR A 391 -9.12 -6.68 -42.99
C THR A 391 -10.01 -5.95 -44.00
N TYR A 392 -10.22 -4.64 -43.82
CA TYR A 392 -10.92 -3.77 -44.76
C TYR A 392 -10.35 -2.35 -44.70
N ARG A 393 -10.29 -1.68 -45.84
CA ARG A 393 -9.93 -0.26 -45.98
C ARG A 393 -10.90 0.39 -46.97
N SER A 394 -11.48 1.53 -46.61
CA SER A 394 -12.41 2.23 -47.47
C SER A 394 -11.70 2.83 -48.69
N PRO A 395 -12.28 2.73 -49.90
CA PRO A 395 -11.69 3.33 -51.10
C PRO A 395 -11.86 4.85 -51.16
N GLU A 396 -12.79 5.40 -50.39
CA GLU A 396 -13.14 6.83 -50.34
C GLU A 396 -12.98 7.38 -48.91
N PRO A 397 -12.76 8.70 -48.75
CA PRO A 397 -12.71 9.30 -47.42
C PRO A 397 -14.09 9.24 -46.75
N ILE A 398 -14.09 8.97 -45.44
CA ILE A 398 -15.31 8.92 -44.62
C ILE A 398 -15.68 10.27 -44.00
N TYR A 399 -14.75 11.23 -44.02
CA TYR A 399 -14.97 12.59 -43.54
C TYR A 399 -14.13 13.58 -44.35
N VAL A 400 -14.77 14.61 -44.90
CA VAL A 400 -14.13 15.62 -45.77
C VAL A 400 -14.48 17.04 -45.33
N PRO A 401 -13.66 18.05 -45.68
CA PRO A 401 -13.93 19.45 -45.38
C PRO A 401 -15.29 19.91 -45.90
N ARG A 402 -16.16 20.31 -44.98
CA ARG A 402 -17.57 20.64 -45.26
C ARG A 402 -18.05 21.93 -44.57
N ALA A 403 -17.25 22.49 -43.66
CA ALA A 403 -17.45 23.80 -43.06
C ALA A 403 -16.36 24.81 -43.48
N PRO A 404 -16.61 26.14 -43.41
CA PRO A 404 -15.62 27.14 -43.81
C PRO A 404 -14.28 27.03 -43.07
N PHE A 405 -14.30 26.73 -41.77
CA PHE A 405 -13.12 26.59 -40.91
C PHE A 405 -12.28 25.33 -41.17
N GLU A 406 -12.66 24.49 -42.14
CA GLU A 406 -11.91 23.31 -42.60
C GLU A 406 -11.34 23.50 -44.01
N LYS A 407 -11.77 24.56 -44.71
CA LYS A 407 -11.44 24.80 -46.11
C LYS A 407 -10.28 25.78 -46.21
N LYS A 408 -9.44 25.62 -47.24
CA LYS A 408 -8.31 26.51 -47.52
C LYS A 408 -8.78 27.98 -47.57
N ALA A 409 -8.19 28.83 -46.73
CA ALA A 409 -8.40 30.27 -46.76
C ALA A 409 -7.83 30.91 -48.04
N ALA A 410 -6.77 30.32 -48.59
CA ALA A 410 -6.14 30.75 -49.84
C ALA A 410 -5.51 29.56 -50.59
N LEU A 411 -5.33 29.70 -51.90
CA LEU A 411 -4.63 28.72 -52.74
C LEU A 411 -3.19 28.51 -52.25
N GLY A 412 -2.73 27.26 -52.22
CA GLY A 412 -1.38 26.88 -51.79
C GLY A 412 -1.20 26.62 -50.29
N LEU A 413 -2.20 26.94 -49.45
CA LEU A 413 -2.18 26.59 -48.03
C LEU A 413 -2.63 25.15 -47.79
N GLY A 414 -2.21 24.55 -46.67
CA GLY A 414 -2.80 23.32 -46.14
C GLY A 414 -4.21 23.58 -45.58
N SER A 415 -5.01 22.54 -45.43
CA SER A 415 -6.33 22.63 -44.77
C SER A 415 -6.86 21.25 -44.39
N GLY A 416 -7.98 21.22 -43.68
CA GLY A 416 -8.85 20.06 -43.61
C GLY A 416 -9.17 19.58 -42.20
N CYS A 417 -9.54 18.31 -42.11
CA CYS A 417 -9.89 17.62 -40.87
C CYS A 417 -8.67 16.78 -40.44
N GLU A 418 -8.02 17.14 -39.33
CA GLU A 418 -6.77 16.50 -38.89
C GLU A 418 -6.91 15.78 -37.54
N ASP A 419 -6.16 14.68 -37.41
CA ASP A 419 -5.83 14.00 -36.15
C ASP A 419 -7.07 13.67 -35.28
N PRO A 420 -8.01 12.85 -35.80
CA PRO A 420 -9.25 12.54 -35.09
C PRO A 420 -8.98 11.80 -33.78
N ARG A 421 -9.84 12.01 -32.80
CA ARG A 421 -10.03 11.15 -31.62
C ARG A 421 -11.51 10.85 -31.49
N VAL A 422 -11.84 9.60 -31.20
CA VAL A 422 -13.24 9.14 -31.14
C VAL A 422 -13.55 8.50 -29.79
N VAL A 423 -14.72 8.80 -29.24
CA VAL A 423 -15.19 8.19 -27.99
C VAL A 423 -16.66 7.80 -28.13
N LEU A 424 -17.04 6.64 -27.59
CA LEU A 424 -18.43 6.20 -27.49
C LEU A 424 -19.03 6.76 -26.20
N ILE A 425 -20.15 7.50 -26.34
CA ILE A 425 -20.94 7.98 -25.21
C ILE A 425 -22.41 7.69 -25.52
N GLY A 426 -23.00 6.77 -24.77
CA GLY A 426 -24.35 6.27 -25.06
C GLY A 426 -24.37 5.51 -26.39
N ASP A 427 -25.25 5.91 -27.31
CA ASP A 427 -25.44 5.31 -28.63
C ASP A 427 -24.74 6.09 -29.77
N LYS A 428 -23.86 7.04 -29.42
CA LYS A 428 -23.16 7.91 -30.37
C LYS A 428 -21.66 7.86 -30.21
N ILE A 429 -20.98 7.90 -31.35
CA ILE A 429 -19.55 8.12 -31.45
C ILE A 429 -19.34 9.63 -31.63
N TYR A 430 -18.66 10.25 -30.68
CA TYR A 430 -18.24 11.64 -30.76
C TYR A 430 -16.80 11.69 -31.28
N MET A 431 -16.57 12.56 -32.26
CA MET A 431 -15.26 12.79 -32.86
C MET A 431 -14.82 14.22 -32.63
N THR A 432 -13.71 14.37 -31.92
CA THR A 432 -12.96 15.63 -31.83
C THR A 432 -11.78 15.59 -32.79
N TYR A 433 -11.53 16.70 -33.47
CA TYR A 433 -10.45 16.78 -34.46
C TYR A 433 -9.99 18.23 -34.62
N THR A 434 -8.83 18.43 -35.22
CA THR A 434 -8.40 19.78 -35.58
C THR A 434 -9.03 20.15 -36.92
N ALA A 435 -9.81 21.21 -36.94
CA ALA A 435 -10.18 21.89 -38.17
C ALA A 435 -9.13 22.96 -38.51
N TYR A 436 -8.56 22.84 -39.70
CA TYR A 436 -7.49 23.72 -40.17
C TYR A 436 -7.88 24.38 -41.49
N ASP A 437 -7.83 25.71 -41.57
CA ASP A 437 -8.12 26.48 -42.79
C ASP A 437 -6.84 26.98 -43.51
N GLY A 438 -5.66 26.63 -42.98
CA GLY A 438 -4.37 27.12 -43.47
C GLY A 438 -3.81 28.31 -42.67
N LEU A 439 -4.62 28.93 -41.80
CA LEU A 439 -4.26 30.05 -40.96
C LEU A 439 -4.53 29.76 -39.47
N ASN A 440 -5.66 29.11 -39.18
CA ASN A 440 -6.18 28.84 -37.86
C ASN A 440 -6.30 27.34 -37.62
N ALA A 441 -5.70 26.84 -36.55
CA ALA A 441 -5.92 25.49 -36.05
C ALA A 441 -6.87 25.54 -34.84
N ARG A 442 -8.08 25.00 -35.01
CA ARG A 442 -9.12 25.01 -33.98
C ARG A 442 -9.68 23.62 -33.76
N VAL A 443 -10.25 23.39 -32.58
CA VAL A 443 -10.89 22.12 -32.27
C VAL A 443 -12.34 22.14 -32.72
N ALA A 444 -12.73 21.12 -33.47
CA ALA A 444 -14.11 20.87 -33.89
C ALA A 444 -14.64 19.56 -33.29
N LEU A 445 -15.97 19.48 -33.15
CA LEU A 445 -16.73 18.33 -32.67
C LEU A 445 -17.79 17.94 -33.70
N SER A 446 -17.87 16.65 -33.99
CA SER A 446 -18.92 16.02 -34.80
C SER A 446 -19.32 14.68 -34.16
N SER A 447 -20.49 14.14 -34.51
CA SER A 447 -20.96 12.87 -33.96
C SER A 447 -21.75 12.05 -34.98
N ILE A 448 -21.79 10.74 -34.79
CA ILE A 448 -22.57 9.79 -35.60
C ILE A 448 -23.16 8.71 -34.68
N SER A 449 -24.34 8.20 -35.01
CA SER A 449 -24.91 7.07 -34.26
C SER A 449 -24.09 5.79 -34.52
N VAL A 450 -24.00 4.90 -33.52
CA VAL A 450 -23.30 3.61 -33.68
C VAL A 450 -23.90 2.81 -34.85
N ASN A 451 -25.23 2.82 -34.99
CA ASN A 451 -25.92 2.14 -36.08
C ASN A 451 -25.55 2.67 -37.47
N ASP A 452 -25.39 3.99 -37.61
CA ASP A 452 -24.96 4.61 -38.87
C ASP A 452 -23.49 4.33 -39.15
N PHE A 453 -22.65 4.39 -38.12
CA PHE A 453 -21.23 4.12 -38.22
C PHE A 453 -20.95 2.67 -38.67
N LEU A 454 -21.54 1.69 -38.00
CA LEU A 454 -21.38 0.27 -38.35
C LEU A 454 -21.93 -0.07 -39.75
N ALA A 455 -22.97 0.64 -40.19
CA ALA A 455 -23.55 0.47 -41.51
C ALA A 455 -22.87 1.29 -42.62
N GLY A 456 -21.78 2.00 -42.32
CA GLY A 456 -21.03 2.80 -43.30
C GLY A 456 -21.79 4.02 -43.84
N ARG A 457 -22.77 4.56 -43.11
CA ARG A 457 -23.57 5.72 -43.52
C ARG A 457 -22.86 7.04 -43.16
N TRP A 458 -21.69 7.26 -43.75
CA TRP A 458 -20.80 8.39 -43.42
C TRP A 458 -21.43 9.77 -43.63
N ASN A 459 -22.40 9.92 -44.53
CA ASN A 459 -23.12 11.19 -44.71
C ASN A 459 -23.93 11.63 -43.47
N ASN A 460 -24.16 10.73 -42.51
CA ASN A 460 -24.92 11.00 -41.28
C ASN A 460 -24.07 11.59 -40.14
N TRP A 461 -22.77 11.86 -40.34
CA TRP A 461 -22.01 12.67 -39.39
C TRP A 461 -22.70 14.03 -39.19
N SER A 462 -22.90 14.45 -37.93
CA SER A 462 -23.55 15.72 -37.57
C SER A 462 -22.71 16.93 -38.00
N TYR A 463 -23.33 18.01 -38.44
CA TYR A 463 -22.61 19.22 -38.87
C TYR A 463 -21.58 19.65 -37.79
N PRO A 464 -20.32 19.92 -38.17
CA PRO A 464 -19.28 20.15 -37.19
C PRO A 464 -19.47 21.50 -36.49
N VAL A 465 -19.21 21.52 -35.19
CA VAL A 465 -19.23 22.73 -34.36
C VAL A 465 -17.84 22.99 -33.81
N ILE A 466 -17.45 24.25 -33.72
CA ILE A 466 -16.15 24.61 -33.16
C ILE A 466 -16.30 24.76 -31.66
N ILE A 467 -15.37 24.15 -30.95
CA ILE A 467 -15.40 24.10 -29.50
C ILE A 467 -14.25 24.88 -28.86
N SER A 468 -13.26 25.34 -29.63
CA SER A 468 -12.17 26.20 -29.14
C SER A 468 -12.40 27.70 -29.46
N PRO A 469 -11.72 28.63 -28.77
CA PRO A 469 -11.76 30.06 -29.06
C PRO A 469 -11.25 30.41 -30.46
N TYR A 470 -11.64 31.58 -30.97
CA TYR A 470 -11.30 32.02 -32.33
C TYR A 470 -9.82 32.39 -32.50
N ASP A 471 -9.24 33.14 -31.54
CA ASP A 471 -7.88 33.70 -31.63
C ASP A 471 -6.80 32.87 -30.92
N VAL A 472 -7.10 31.63 -30.55
CA VAL A 472 -6.19 30.76 -29.80
C VAL A 472 -6.02 29.44 -30.55
N PHE A 473 -4.77 29.10 -30.88
CA PHE A 473 -4.49 27.78 -31.46
C PHE A 473 -4.74 26.69 -30.42
N ASP A 474 -5.59 25.75 -30.81
CA ASP A 474 -5.97 24.61 -29.99
C ASP A 474 -6.03 23.35 -30.86
N LYS A 475 -5.49 22.26 -30.34
CA LYS A 475 -5.41 20.94 -31.00
C LYS A 475 -5.51 19.85 -29.94
N ASN A 476 -5.37 18.59 -30.36
CA ASN A 476 -5.29 17.44 -29.45
C ASN A 476 -6.48 17.39 -28.48
N ALA A 477 -7.71 17.49 -28.98
CA ALA A 477 -8.86 17.39 -28.09
C ALA A 477 -9.42 15.98 -28.05
N CYS A 478 -9.87 15.54 -26.87
CA CYS A 478 -10.69 14.35 -26.72
C CYS A 478 -11.71 14.56 -25.59
N ILE A 479 -12.85 13.87 -25.71
CA ILE A 479 -13.83 13.82 -24.62
C ILE A 479 -13.51 12.59 -23.78
N PHE A 480 -13.53 12.75 -22.47
CA PHE A 480 -13.34 11.65 -21.53
C PHE A 480 -14.53 10.66 -21.63
N PRO A 481 -14.31 9.34 -21.60
CA PRO A 481 -15.37 8.36 -21.85
C PRO A 481 -16.51 8.36 -20.83
N GLU A 482 -16.22 8.79 -19.60
CA GLU A 482 -17.18 8.86 -18.51
C GLU A 482 -17.27 10.27 -17.91
N LYS A 483 -18.40 10.54 -17.25
CA LYS A 483 -18.63 11.80 -16.56
C LYS A 483 -17.96 11.79 -15.19
N TYR A 484 -17.41 12.94 -14.78
CA TYR A 484 -16.93 13.19 -13.42
C TYR A 484 -17.84 14.22 -12.74
N ALA A 485 -18.31 13.91 -11.53
CA ALA A 485 -19.26 14.74 -10.79
C ALA A 485 -20.48 15.17 -11.63
N GLY A 486 -20.99 14.26 -12.47
CA GLY A 486 -22.13 14.50 -13.37
C GLY A 486 -21.81 15.28 -14.66
N LYS A 487 -20.57 15.74 -14.84
CA LYS A 487 -20.12 16.59 -15.96
C LYS A 487 -19.21 15.83 -16.92
N PHE A 488 -19.24 16.19 -18.20
CA PHE A 488 -18.26 15.77 -19.19
C PHE A 488 -16.92 16.44 -18.92
N ILE A 489 -15.83 15.75 -19.24
CA ILE A 489 -14.48 16.31 -19.24
C ILE A 489 -14.02 16.37 -20.69
N VAL A 490 -13.54 17.53 -21.13
CA VAL A 490 -12.94 17.70 -22.45
C VAL A 490 -11.48 18.03 -22.24
N LEU A 491 -10.59 17.14 -22.67
CA LEU A 491 -9.16 17.38 -22.71
C LEU A 491 -8.82 18.07 -24.02
N HIS A 492 -7.88 19.01 -23.99
CA HIS A 492 -7.42 19.75 -25.17
C HIS A 492 -6.03 20.36 -24.91
N ARG A 493 -5.52 21.22 -25.79
CA ARG A 493 -4.15 21.72 -25.70
C ARG A 493 -4.04 23.11 -26.30
N MET A 494 -4.23 24.14 -25.47
CA MET A 494 -3.85 25.52 -25.76
C MET A 494 -2.43 25.78 -25.22
N GLY A 495 -1.50 26.20 -26.09
CA GLY A 495 -0.10 26.43 -25.70
C GLY A 495 0.73 25.14 -25.65
N GLU A 496 1.39 24.86 -24.53
CA GLU A 496 2.39 23.79 -24.39
C GLU A 496 1.97 22.65 -23.44
N CYS A 497 0.85 22.80 -22.73
CA CYS A 497 0.34 21.84 -21.74
C CYS A 497 -0.98 21.18 -22.17
N ILE A 498 -1.28 20.01 -21.59
CA ILE A 498 -2.63 19.43 -21.68
C ILE A 498 -3.53 20.23 -20.75
N ASP A 499 -4.66 20.67 -21.29
CA ASP A 499 -5.72 21.39 -20.60
C ASP A 499 -6.95 20.50 -20.41
N TYR A 500 -7.84 20.88 -19.49
CA TYR A 500 -9.17 20.27 -19.35
C TYR A 500 -10.27 21.31 -19.08
N GLU A 501 -11.49 20.97 -19.48
CA GLU A 501 -12.71 21.69 -19.07
C GLU A 501 -13.83 20.74 -18.66
N LEU A 502 -14.56 21.11 -17.60
CA LEU A 502 -15.78 20.42 -17.17
C LEU A 502 -17.03 21.05 -17.79
N ARG A 503 -17.92 20.23 -18.34
CA ARG A 503 -19.13 20.66 -19.05
C ARG A 503 -20.37 19.91 -18.61
N GLU A 504 -21.49 20.59 -18.43
CA GLU A 504 -22.78 19.93 -18.13
C GLU A 504 -23.30 19.10 -19.31
N ASN A 505 -23.05 19.60 -20.53
CA ASN A 505 -23.45 18.99 -21.79
C ASN A 505 -22.37 19.24 -22.87
N LEU A 506 -22.51 18.58 -24.02
CA LEU A 506 -21.60 18.72 -25.17
C LEU A 506 -22.16 19.70 -26.21
N ASP A 507 -22.99 20.66 -25.79
CA ASP A 507 -23.40 21.80 -26.61
C ASP A 507 -22.40 22.95 -26.36
N PHE A 508 -21.85 23.49 -27.43
CA PHE A 508 -20.82 24.55 -27.42
C PHE A 508 -21.32 25.85 -28.06
N THR A 509 -22.63 25.99 -28.23
CA THR A 509 -23.24 27.24 -28.71
C THR A 509 -23.18 28.37 -27.67
N ASP A 510 -22.95 28.04 -26.40
CA ASP A 510 -22.89 28.99 -25.29
C ASP A 510 -21.50 29.62 -25.12
N LYS A 511 -20.46 28.81 -24.92
CA LYS A 511 -19.09 29.21 -24.62
C LYS A 511 -18.07 28.20 -25.16
N PRO A 512 -16.95 28.68 -25.72
CA PRO A 512 -15.85 27.81 -26.12
C PRO A 512 -15.08 27.28 -24.90
N LEU A 513 -14.20 26.31 -25.17
CA LEU A 513 -13.22 25.80 -24.22
C LEU A 513 -12.29 26.91 -23.71
N LYS A 514 -11.79 26.73 -22.49
CA LYS A 514 -10.90 27.65 -21.79
C LYS A 514 -9.56 26.99 -21.52
N HIS A 515 -8.52 27.82 -21.48
CA HIS A 515 -7.21 27.38 -21.05
C HIS A 515 -7.20 27.09 -19.55
N HIS A 516 -6.84 25.86 -19.18
CA HIS A 516 -6.66 25.41 -17.81
C HIS A 516 -5.48 24.44 -17.76
N SER A 517 -4.28 24.97 -17.54
CA SER A 517 -3.06 24.18 -17.51
C SER A 517 -3.17 23.05 -16.48
N TRP A 518 -3.06 21.80 -16.95
CA TRP A 518 -3.18 20.61 -16.09
C TRP A 518 -1.93 19.75 -16.11
N ILE A 519 -1.60 19.17 -17.26
CA ILE A 519 -0.35 18.40 -17.41
C ILE A 519 0.68 19.27 -18.12
N LEU A 520 1.68 19.69 -17.36
CA LEU A 520 2.76 20.55 -17.84
C LEU A 520 3.91 19.73 -18.48
N PRO A 521 4.64 20.31 -19.45
CA PRO A 521 5.95 19.81 -19.87
C PRO A 521 6.93 19.75 -18.69
N ARG A 522 7.84 18.79 -18.69
CA ARG A 522 8.88 18.66 -17.65
C ARG A 522 10.22 19.04 -18.26
N LYS A 523 10.74 20.20 -17.89
CA LYS A 523 12.03 20.70 -18.38
C LYS A 523 13.11 19.60 -18.26
N GLU A 524 13.97 19.52 -19.27
CA GLU A 524 15.11 18.58 -19.33
C GLU A 524 14.74 17.08 -19.37
N MET A 525 13.45 16.76 -19.41
CA MET A 525 12.94 15.42 -19.68
C MET A 525 12.61 15.24 -21.16
N TRP A 526 12.20 14.03 -21.52
CA TRP A 526 11.81 13.67 -22.89
C TRP A 526 10.54 14.39 -23.37
N ASP A 527 9.78 14.99 -22.46
CA ASP A 527 8.55 15.78 -22.69
C ASP A 527 8.71 17.25 -22.28
N SER A 528 9.90 17.81 -22.52
CA SER A 528 10.35 19.14 -22.05
C SER A 528 9.74 20.34 -22.73
N ARG A 529 9.46 20.26 -24.03
CA ARG A 529 9.01 21.40 -24.82
C ARG A 529 7.50 21.56 -24.81
N LYS A 530 6.77 20.48 -25.09
CA LYS A 530 5.30 20.49 -25.10
C LYS A 530 4.75 19.08 -24.88
N VAL A 531 3.57 19.01 -24.29
CA VAL A 531 2.79 17.78 -24.15
C VAL A 531 1.42 17.94 -24.78
N GLY A 532 0.84 16.82 -25.20
CA GLY A 532 -0.49 16.78 -25.75
C GLY A 532 -1.12 15.41 -25.53
N ILE A 533 -2.43 15.39 -25.30
CA ILE A 533 -3.17 14.15 -25.19
C ILE A 533 -3.10 13.35 -26.50
N GLY A 534 -2.85 12.05 -26.39
CA GLY A 534 -2.89 11.12 -27.50
C GLY A 534 -4.33 10.59 -27.70
N PRO A 535 -4.61 9.31 -27.42
CA PRO A 535 -5.95 8.74 -27.47
C PRO A 535 -6.84 9.16 -26.29
N PRO A 536 -8.16 8.96 -26.38
CA PRO A 536 -9.03 8.99 -25.20
C PRO A 536 -8.53 8.04 -24.10
N PRO A 537 -8.65 8.43 -22.82
CA PRO A 537 -8.19 7.59 -21.71
C PRO A 537 -8.92 6.24 -21.64
N ILE A 538 -8.20 5.19 -21.29
CA ILE A 538 -8.69 3.81 -21.17
C ILE A 538 -8.97 3.50 -19.71
N LYS A 539 -10.16 3.00 -19.38
CA LYS A 539 -10.48 2.54 -18.02
C LYS A 539 -9.86 1.17 -17.75
N ILE A 540 -9.16 1.06 -16.62
CA ILE A 540 -8.65 -0.20 -16.05
C ILE A 540 -9.09 -0.33 -14.59
N LYS A 541 -8.76 -1.45 -13.92
CA LYS A 541 -9.15 -1.67 -12.51
C LYS A 541 -8.48 -0.65 -11.57
N GLU A 542 -7.26 -0.23 -11.87
CA GLU A 542 -6.44 0.65 -11.05
C GLU A 542 -6.74 2.14 -11.26
N GLY A 543 -7.48 2.50 -12.31
CA GLY A 543 -7.72 3.90 -12.68
C GLY A 543 -7.93 4.11 -14.18
N TRP A 544 -7.55 5.28 -14.68
CA TRP A 544 -7.61 5.60 -16.10
C TRP A 544 -6.21 5.78 -16.68
N LEU A 545 -5.90 5.03 -17.74
CA LEU A 545 -4.66 5.17 -18.49
C LEU A 545 -4.80 6.25 -19.55
N LEU A 546 -4.03 7.32 -19.40
CA LEU A 546 -3.95 8.44 -20.32
C LEU A 546 -2.61 8.38 -21.07
N PHE A 547 -2.62 7.85 -22.28
CA PHE A 547 -1.45 7.91 -23.17
C PHE A 547 -1.33 9.31 -23.75
N TYR A 548 -0.13 9.88 -23.70
CA TYR A 548 0.14 11.23 -24.18
C TYR A 548 1.43 11.26 -25.00
N HIS A 549 1.55 12.26 -25.88
CA HIS A 549 2.82 12.53 -26.53
C HIS A 549 3.55 13.66 -25.81
N GLY A 550 4.86 13.50 -25.72
CA GLY A 550 5.81 14.51 -25.26
C GLY A 550 6.78 14.85 -26.36
N VAL A 551 7.12 16.13 -26.48
CA VAL A 551 8.12 16.63 -27.42
C VAL A 551 9.27 17.18 -26.63
N SER A 552 10.47 16.68 -26.90
CA SER A 552 11.69 17.20 -26.27
C SER A 552 12.14 18.52 -26.93
N ASP A 553 13.06 19.24 -26.28
CA ASP A 553 13.67 20.44 -26.84
C ASP A 553 14.39 20.18 -28.18
N GLU A 554 14.87 18.95 -28.40
CA GLU A 554 15.45 18.49 -29.68
C GLU A 554 14.39 18.19 -30.75
N GLY A 555 13.11 18.31 -30.43
CA GLY A 555 12.00 18.12 -31.36
C GLY A 555 11.60 16.66 -31.60
N VAL A 556 12.04 15.72 -30.76
CA VAL A 556 11.68 14.30 -30.87
C VAL A 556 10.34 14.04 -30.18
N TYR A 557 9.40 13.41 -30.87
CA TYR A 557 8.10 13.04 -30.30
C TYR A 557 8.16 11.61 -29.76
N ARG A 558 7.76 11.45 -28.50
CA ARG A 558 7.71 10.17 -27.80
C ARG A 558 6.36 9.98 -27.11
N VAL A 559 6.06 8.75 -26.71
CA VAL A 559 4.84 8.40 -25.98
C VAL A 559 5.14 8.14 -24.51
N GLY A 560 4.34 8.70 -23.63
CA GLY A 560 4.28 8.31 -22.23
C GLY A 560 2.86 7.95 -21.81
N VAL A 561 2.72 7.60 -20.54
CA VAL A 561 1.44 7.21 -19.95
C VAL A 561 1.30 7.83 -18.56
N ILE A 562 0.06 8.20 -18.22
CA ILE A 562 -0.33 8.71 -16.92
C ILE A 562 -1.45 7.79 -16.39
N LEU A 563 -1.35 7.37 -15.13
CA LEU A 563 -2.44 6.74 -14.40
C LEU A 563 -3.18 7.82 -13.61
N LEU A 564 -4.48 7.96 -13.88
CA LEU A 564 -5.38 8.88 -13.20
C LEU A 564 -6.26 8.10 -12.21
N ASP A 565 -6.71 8.77 -11.15
CA ASP A 565 -7.56 8.18 -10.12
C ASP A 565 -8.91 7.72 -10.70
N PRO A 566 -9.41 6.52 -10.31
CA PRO A 566 -10.64 5.95 -10.86
C PRO A 566 -11.88 6.79 -10.58
N GLU A 567 -11.94 7.46 -9.42
CA GLU A 567 -13.09 8.25 -8.95
C GLU A 567 -12.94 9.73 -9.32
N ASN A 568 -11.71 10.25 -9.26
CA ASN A 568 -11.37 11.61 -9.66
C ASN A 568 -10.32 11.62 -10.79
N PRO A 569 -10.72 11.52 -12.06
CA PRO A 569 -9.78 11.45 -13.19
C PRO A 569 -8.93 12.71 -13.38
N LEU A 570 -9.19 13.81 -12.67
CA LEU A 570 -8.33 15.00 -12.68
C LEU A 570 -7.10 14.85 -11.75
N ARG A 571 -7.10 13.85 -10.86
CA ARG A 571 -5.99 13.54 -9.97
C ARG A 571 -5.03 12.54 -10.63
N VAL A 572 -3.79 12.96 -10.81
CA VAL A 572 -2.69 12.10 -11.29
C VAL A 572 -2.20 11.21 -10.15
N LEU A 573 -2.21 9.89 -10.36
CA LEU A 573 -1.64 8.90 -9.44
C LEU A 573 -0.19 8.57 -9.79
N ALA A 574 0.11 8.39 -11.08
CA ALA A 574 1.46 8.13 -11.57
C ALA A 574 1.64 8.69 -12.97
N ARG A 575 2.87 9.08 -13.34
CA ARG A 575 3.25 9.52 -14.68
C ARG A 575 4.59 8.89 -15.05
N SER A 576 4.72 8.42 -16.28
CA SER A 576 5.94 7.76 -16.72
C SER A 576 7.14 8.72 -16.74
N GLU A 577 8.22 8.37 -16.02
CA GLU A 577 9.49 9.10 -16.03
C GLU A 577 10.24 8.91 -17.36
N GLU A 578 10.21 7.70 -17.90
CA GLU A 578 10.75 7.35 -19.21
C GLU A 578 9.65 7.21 -20.27
N PRO A 579 9.96 7.44 -21.56
CA PRO A 579 9.00 7.20 -22.64
C PRO A 579 8.70 5.71 -22.74
N LEU A 580 7.43 5.38 -22.91
CA LEU A 580 6.97 4.01 -23.18
C LEU A 580 7.29 3.58 -24.63
N MET A 581 7.44 4.57 -25.52
CA MET A 581 7.80 4.40 -26.93
C MET A 581 8.52 5.63 -27.47
N GLU A 582 9.54 5.41 -28.29
CA GLU A 582 10.28 6.47 -28.99
C GLU A 582 10.60 6.05 -30.44
N PRO A 583 10.91 6.99 -31.37
CA PRO A 583 11.17 6.68 -32.77
C PRO A 583 12.39 5.78 -32.98
N GLU A 584 12.13 4.53 -33.38
CA GLU A 584 13.15 3.51 -33.55
C GLU A 584 13.19 2.99 -35.00
N GLU A 585 12.03 2.85 -35.62
CA GLU A 585 11.90 2.30 -36.96
C GLU A 585 12.17 3.33 -38.05
N TRP A 586 12.56 2.86 -39.24
CA TRP A 586 12.87 3.73 -40.36
C TRP A 586 11.70 4.67 -40.72
N TYR A 587 10.47 4.18 -40.64
CA TYR A 587 9.25 4.93 -40.95
C TYR A 587 8.81 5.89 -39.83
N GLU A 588 9.48 5.86 -38.68
CA GLU A 588 9.29 6.79 -37.56
C GLU A 588 10.37 7.88 -37.54
N ARG A 589 11.56 7.55 -38.05
CA ARG A 589 12.70 8.47 -38.15
C ARG A 589 12.67 9.31 -39.43
N TRP A 590 12.12 8.77 -40.52
CA TRP A 590 12.14 9.41 -41.85
C TRP A 590 10.73 9.54 -42.44
N GLY A 591 10.32 10.77 -42.74
CA GLY A 591 9.01 11.09 -43.29
C GLY A 591 8.81 12.61 -43.43
N GLN A 592 7.57 13.08 -43.46
CA GLN A 592 7.25 14.51 -43.51
C GLN A 592 7.84 15.28 -42.31
N VAL A 593 7.77 14.67 -41.12
CA VAL A 593 8.40 15.19 -39.90
C VAL A 593 9.26 14.08 -39.32
N PRO A 594 10.59 14.24 -39.22
CA PRO A 594 11.47 13.18 -38.74
C PRO A 594 11.32 12.98 -37.22
N ASN A 595 11.62 11.76 -36.76
CA ASN A 595 11.63 11.37 -35.35
C ASN A 595 10.28 11.59 -34.64
N VAL A 596 9.21 11.03 -35.22
CA VAL A 596 7.85 11.14 -34.69
C VAL A 596 7.19 9.77 -34.49
N VAL A 597 6.74 9.53 -33.26
CA VAL A 597 5.67 8.57 -32.93
C VAL A 597 4.53 9.35 -32.28
N PHE A 598 3.36 9.40 -32.93
CA PHE A 598 2.25 10.27 -32.52
C PHE A 598 0.94 9.49 -32.33
N PRO A 599 0.56 9.12 -31.09
CA PRO A 599 -0.61 8.32 -30.82
C PRO A 599 -1.90 9.16 -30.83
N CYS A 600 -2.95 8.65 -31.48
CA CYS A 600 -4.29 9.28 -31.51
C CYS A 600 -5.42 8.30 -31.15
N GLY A 601 -5.16 6.98 -31.18
CA GLY A 601 -6.16 5.95 -30.98
C GLY A 601 -5.59 4.82 -30.14
N ALA A 602 -6.38 4.31 -29.20
CA ALA A 602 -6.02 3.13 -28.44
C ALA A 602 -7.27 2.31 -28.12
N VAL A 603 -7.11 0.99 -28.11
CA VAL A 603 -8.16 0.07 -27.67
C VAL A 603 -7.58 -0.94 -26.69
N LEU A 604 -8.39 -1.36 -25.73
CA LEU A 604 -8.09 -2.45 -24.82
C LEU A 604 -8.88 -3.68 -25.28
N ILE A 605 -8.18 -4.75 -25.62
CA ILE A 605 -8.77 -6.05 -25.96
C ILE A 605 -8.18 -7.04 -24.95
N ASP A 606 -9.04 -7.61 -24.10
CA ASP A 606 -8.66 -8.38 -22.92
C ASP A 606 -7.66 -7.61 -22.03
N ASP A 607 -6.43 -8.10 -21.88
CA ASP A 607 -5.35 -7.45 -21.10
C ASP A 607 -4.37 -6.67 -22.00
N THR A 608 -4.59 -6.64 -23.32
CA THR A 608 -3.65 -6.04 -24.28
C THR A 608 -4.16 -4.70 -24.80
N ILE A 609 -3.33 -3.68 -24.66
CA ILE A 609 -3.55 -2.36 -25.23
C ILE A 609 -2.94 -2.34 -26.62
N PHE A 610 -3.72 -1.94 -27.62
CA PHE A 610 -3.27 -1.64 -28.97
C PHE A 610 -3.26 -0.12 -29.16
N LEU A 611 -2.07 0.47 -29.23
CA LEU A 611 -1.86 1.90 -29.42
C LEU A 611 -1.56 2.19 -30.88
N TYR A 612 -2.47 2.87 -31.57
CA TYR A 612 -2.34 3.28 -32.96
C TYR A 612 -1.74 4.69 -33.07
N TYR A 613 -0.72 4.82 -33.93
CA TYR A 613 0.10 6.03 -33.99
C TYR A 613 0.49 6.39 -35.42
N GLY A 614 0.76 7.69 -35.64
CA GLY A 614 1.44 8.19 -36.83
C GLY A 614 2.96 8.03 -36.71
N GLY A 615 3.59 7.45 -37.73
CA GLY A 615 5.04 7.39 -37.89
C GLY A 615 5.52 8.47 -38.85
N ALA A 616 6.40 9.35 -38.38
CA ALA A 616 7.02 10.44 -39.16
C ALA A 616 6.04 11.29 -40.01
N ASP A 617 4.81 11.51 -39.51
CA ASP A 617 3.70 12.15 -40.22
C ASP A 617 3.44 11.59 -41.63
N THR A 618 3.66 10.29 -41.82
CA THR A 618 3.63 9.65 -43.15
C THR A 618 2.80 8.36 -43.19
N VAL A 619 2.91 7.53 -42.14
CA VAL A 619 2.31 6.19 -42.09
C VAL A 619 1.54 5.95 -40.78
N VAL A 620 0.69 4.93 -40.75
CA VAL A 620 0.08 4.41 -39.51
C VAL A 620 0.82 3.16 -39.05
N GLY A 621 1.22 3.16 -37.79
CA GLY A 621 1.66 1.96 -37.07
C GLY A 621 0.71 1.61 -35.91
N VAL A 622 0.90 0.42 -35.36
CA VAL A 622 0.31 -0.02 -34.08
C VAL A 622 1.41 -0.57 -33.18
N ALA A 623 1.30 -0.36 -31.87
CA ALA A 623 2.17 -0.98 -30.90
C ALA A 623 1.35 -1.58 -29.76
N THR A 624 1.84 -2.67 -29.15
CA THR A 624 1.10 -3.43 -28.14
C THR A 624 1.84 -3.51 -26.82
N ILE A 625 1.08 -3.55 -25.72
CA ILE A 625 1.58 -3.73 -24.36
C ILE A 625 0.46 -4.29 -23.47
N SER A 626 0.79 -5.10 -22.46
CA SER A 626 -0.20 -5.54 -21.48
C SER A 626 -0.50 -4.45 -20.45
N VAL A 627 -1.69 -4.44 -19.86
CA VAL A 627 -2.02 -3.51 -18.75
C VAL A 627 -1.06 -3.72 -17.59
N ARG A 628 -0.74 -4.98 -17.26
CA ARG A 628 0.23 -5.33 -16.23
C ARG A 628 1.59 -4.67 -16.46
N ASP A 629 2.05 -4.69 -17.70
CA ASP A 629 3.34 -4.14 -18.10
C ASP A 629 3.34 -2.60 -18.10
N VAL A 630 2.21 -1.96 -18.42
CA VAL A 630 2.02 -0.51 -18.23
C VAL A 630 2.09 -0.13 -16.75
N LEU A 631 1.43 -0.87 -15.87
CA LEU A 631 1.46 -0.63 -14.43
C LEU A 631 2.87 -0.82 -13.87
N ARG A 632 3.59 -1.86 -14.34
CA ARG A 632 5.02 -2.05 -14.02
C ARG A 632 5.86 -0.85 -14.42
N HIS A 633 5.67 -0.33 -15.64
CA HIS A 633 6.38 0.87 -16.12
C HIS A 633 6.09 2.11 -15.27
N LEU A 634 4.90 2.19 -14.68
CA LEU A 634 4.51 3.27 -13.78
C LEU A 634 4.93 3.04 -12.32
N GLY A 635 5.56 1.92 -12.00
CA GLY A 635 5.89 1.56 -10.61
C GLY A 635 4.63 1.37 -9.75
N VAL A 636 3.57 0.81 -10.33
CA VAL A 636 2.29 0.54 -9.66
C VAL A 636 2.07 -0.97 -9.65
N GLU A 637 1.84 -1.55 -8.47
CA GLU A 637 1.44 -2.95 -8.38
C GLU A 637 0.01 -3.15 -8.90
N PRO A 638 -0.22 -4.11 -9.80
CA PRO A 638 -1.56 -4.44 -10.25
C PRO A 638 -2.40 -4.93 -9.07
N ALA A 639 -3.68 -4.57 -9.06
CA ALA A 639 -4.59 -5.08 -8.04
C ALA A 639 -4.62 -6.62 -8.13
N PRO A 640 -4.54 -7.34 -7.01
CA PRO A 640 -4.67 -8.79 -7.03
C PRO A 640 -6.02 -9.16 -7.66
N GLU A 641 -5.99 -10.13 -8.57
CA GLU A 641 -7.23 -10.73 -9.06
C GLU A 641 -7.87 -11.53 -7.91
N TRP A 642 -9.18 -11.39 -7.71
CA TRP A 642 -9.89 -12.08 -6.63
C TRP A 642 -10.79 -13.16 -7.21
N VAL A 643 -10.79 -14.34 -6.58
CA VAL A 643 -11.72 -15.43 -6.83
C VAL A 643 -12.69 -15.55 -5.66
N THR A 644 -13.96 -15.83 -5.95
CA THR A 644 -14.94 -16.19 -4.93
C THR A 644 -15.19 -17.69 -5.00
N LEU A 645 -14.83 -18.39 -3.93
CA LEU A 645 -15.03 -19.83 -3.77
C LEU A 645 -16.31 -20.06 -2.97
N GLU A 646 -17.09 -21.08 -3.33
CA GLU A 646 -18.13 -21.59 -2.44
C GLU A 646 -17.44 -22.05 -1.16
N GLY A 647 -17.78 -21.45 -0.01
CA GLY A 647 -17.09 -21.76 1.24
C GLY A 647 -17.50 -23.13 1.80
N PHE A 648 -16.78 -23.54 2.85
CA PHE A 648 -16.97 -24.86 3.48
C PHE A 648 -18.38 -25.08 4.06
N ILE A 649 -19.08 -23.99 4.34
CA ILE A 649 -20.46 -23.99 4.82
C ILE A 649 -21.35 -23.49 3.67
N PRO A 650 -22.41 -24.23 3.31
CA PRO A 650 -23.33 -23.79 2.27
C PRO A 650 -23.86 -22.38 2.53
N GLY A 651 -23.77 -21.50 1.53
CA GLY A 651 -24.22 -20.10 1.63
C GLY A 651 -23.23 -19.13 2.29
N ALA A 652 -21.99 -19.54 2.58
CA ALA A 652 -20.95 -18.68 3.14
C ALA A 652 -19.72 -18.59 2.20
N PRO A 653 -19.77 -17.84 1.10
CA PRO A 653 -18.66 -17.76 0.13
C PRO A 653 -17.40 -17.12 0.73
N LEU A 654 -16.24 -17.49 0.17
CA LEU A 654 -14.93 -16.95 0.55
C LEU A 654 -14.31 -16.22 -0.65
N THR A 655 -14.00 -14.94 -0.48
CA THR A 655 -13.29 -14.13 -1.48
C THR A 655 -11.81 -14.05 -1.13
N LEU A 656 -10.95 -14.52 -2.03
CA LEU A 656 -9.49 -14.65 -1.85
C LEU A 656 -8.76 -14.23 -3.12
N PRO A 657 -7.47 -13.86 -3.08
CA PRO A 657 -6.68 -13.66 -4.29
C PRO A 657 -6.69 -14.94 -5.13
N ALA A 658 -6.90 -14.83 -6.44
CA ALA A 658 -6.92 -15.96 -7.36
C ALA A 658 -5.54 -16.63 -7.42
N VAL A 659 -4.50 -15.81 -7.47
CA VAL A 659 -3.09 -16.22 -7.47
C VAL A 659 -2.38 -15.53 -6.33
N ILE A 660 -1.64 -16.32 -5.53
CA ILE A 660 -0.80 -15.81 -4.44
C ILE A 660 0.66 -16.04 -4.80
N THR A 661 1.48 -15.01 -4.59
CA THR A 661 2.93 -15.05 -4.80
C THR A 661 3.62 -15.33 -3.47
N THR A 662 4.54 -16.29 -3.45
CA THR A 662 5.38 -16.65 -2.32
C THR A 662 6.53 -15.65 -2.15
N LEU A 663 7.17 -15.64 -0.98
CA LEU A 663 8.32 -14.76 -0.70
C LEU A 663 9.51 -14.97 -1.67
N ASP A 664 9.65 -16.16 -2.25
CA ASP A 664 10.67 -16.49 -3.26
C ASP A 664 10.21 -16.23 -4.72
N GLY A 665 9.05 -15.57 -4.91
CA GLY A 665 8.55 -15.14 -6.22
C GLY A 665 7.80 -16.19 -7.03
N ARG A 666 7.55 -17.38 -6.47
CA ARG A 666 6.71 -18.42 -7.11
C ARG A 666 5.24 -18.09 -6.91
N THR A 667 4.38 -18.59 -7.79
CA THR A 667 2.93 -18.36 -7.69
C THR A 667 2.17 -19.67 -7.55
N PHE A 668 1.09 -19.67 -6.76
CA PHE A 668 0.13 -20.79 -6.74
C PHE A 668 -1.31 -20.27 -6.79
N ARG A 669 -2.23 -21.10 -7.29
CA ARG A 669 -3.66 -20.78 -7.31
C ARG A 669 -4.28 -21.08 -5.96
N THR A 670 -5.06 -20.14 -5.43
CA THR A 670 -5.70 -20.32 -4.10
C THR A 670 -6.65 -21.52 -4.06
N GLU A 671 -7.24 -21.89 -5.20
CA GLU A 671 -8.10 -23.07 -5.31
C GLU A 671 -7.36 -24.37 -4.95
N GLU A 672 -6.03 -24.42 -5.12
CA GLU A 672 -5.21 -25.58 -4.74
C GLU A 672 -5.11 -25.73 -3.22
N ALA A 673 -4.89 -24.62 -2.51
CA ALA A 673 -4.88 -24.60 -1.05
C ALA A 673 -6.27 -24.92 -0.50
N TYR A 674 -7.31 -24.35 -1.10
CA TYR A 674 -8.70 -24.63 -0.77
C TYR A 674 -9.04 -26.12 -0.89
N ARG A 675 -8.71 -26.74 -2.04
CA ARG A 675 -8.97 -28.16 -2.29
C ARG A 675 -8.26 -29.07 -1.29
N ALA A 676 -7.01 -28.76 -0.95
CA ALA A 676 -6.25 -29.52 0.04
C ALA A 676 -6.93 -29.53 1.41
N VAL A 677 -7.47 -28.39 1.85
CA VAL A 677 -8.18 -28.28 3.12
C VAL A 677 -9.54 -28.98 3.08
N VAL A 678 -10.32 -28.81 2.00
CA VAL A 678 -11.61 -29.50 1.82
C VAL A 678 -11.42 -31.02 1.89
N GLU A 679 -10.43 -31.56 1.18
CA GLU A 679 -10.18 -33.00 1.15
C GLU A 679 -9.71 -33.54 2.51
N ARG A 680 -8.85 -32.79 3.21
CA ARG A 680 -8.41 -33.14 4.58
C ARG A 680 -9.60 -33.21 5.54
N ARG A 681 -10.46 -32.20 5.54
CA ARG A 681 -11.63 -32.14 6.44
C ARG A 681 -12.66 -33.22 6.13
N LYS A 682 -12.88 -33.53 4.85
CA LYS A 682 -13.74 -34.65 4.45
C LYS A 682 -13.22 -35.97 5.03
N LYS A 683 -11.91 -36.25 4.92
CA LYS A 683 -11.30 -37.45 5.50
C LYS A 683 -11.41 -37.50 7.02
N GLU A 684 -11.26 -36.37 7.71
CA GLU A 684 -11.45 -36.29 9.16
C GLU A 684 -12.89 -36.59 9.58
N PHE A 685 -13.87 -36.05 8.86
CA PHE A 685 -15.30 -36.35 9.08
C PHE A 685 -15.60 -37.84 8.87
N GLU A 686 -15.18 -38.41 7.74
CA GLU A 686 -15.39 -39.83 7.43
C GLU A 686 -14.72 -40.75 8.46
N LYS A 687 -13.49 -40.43 8.87
CA LYS A 687 -12.77 -41.16 9.91
C LYS A 687 -13.54 -41.12 11.24
N PHE A 688 -14.06 -39.96 11.62
CA PHE A 688 -14.84 -39.84 12.84
C PHE A 688 -16.14 -40.67 12.78
N ILE A 689 -16.90 -40.57 11.70
CA ILE A 689 -18.18 -41.28 11.57
C ILE A 689 -17.97 -42.80 11.47
N PHE A 690 -17.07 -43.27 10.61
CA PHE A 690 -16.99 -44.70 10.29
C PHE A 690 -16.01 -45.46 11.18
N GLU A 691 -14.90 -44.84 11.60
CA GLU A 691 -13.92 -45.53 12.46
C GLU A 691 -14.17 -45.26 13.94
N LYS A 692 -14.41 -44.00 14.33
CA LYS A 692 -14.55 -43.63 15.75
C LYS A 692 -15.95 -43.94 16.30
N LEU A 693 -17.02 -43.63 15.57
CA LEU A 693 -18.40 -44.00 15.97
C LEU A 693 -18.80 -45.41 15.50
N GLY A 694 -18.01 -46.04 14.63
CA GLY A 694 -18.23 -47.42 14.18
C GLY A 694 -19.42 -47.61 13.24
N LEU A 695 -19.89 -46.55 12.56
CA LEU A 695 -20.95 -46.69 11.56
C LEU A 695 -20.39 -47.40 10.30
N PRO A 696 -21.19 -48.23 9.62
CA PRO A 696 -20.78 -48.83 8.35
C PRO A 696 -20.70 -47.75 7.26
N LYS A 697 -19.82 -47.93 6.26
CA LYS A 697 -19.58 -46.93 5.20
C LYS A 697 -20.80 -46.63 4.32
N ASP A 698 -21.78 -47.52 4.30
CA ASP A 698 -23.05 -47.41 3.60
C ASP A 698 -24.19 -46.92 4.52
N ALA A 699 -23.89 -46.41 5.72
CA ALA A 699 -24.88 -45.84 6.62
C ALA A 699 -25.69 -44.71 5.94
N SER A 700 -27.01 -44.71 6.17
CA SER A 700 -27.90 -43.68 5.63
C SER A 700 -27.63 -42.31 6.27
N PRO A 701 -27.95 -41.19 5.56
CA PRO A 701 -27.84 -39.85 6.14
C PRO A 701 -28.54 -39.72 7.51
N SER A 702 -29.73 -40.30 7.66
CA SER A 702 -30.47 -40.30 8.94
C SER A 702 -29.73 -41.04 10.06
N ALA A 703 -29.05 -42.15 9.76
CA ALA A 703 -28.26 -42.88 10.77
C ALA A 703 -27.04 -42.07 11.22
N ILE A 704 -26.38 -41.37 10.29
CA ILE A 704 -25.25 -40.48 10.60
C ILE A 704 -25.71 -39.29 11.45
N ILE A 705 -26.85 -38.67 11.09
CA ILE A 705 -27.45 -37.57 11.85
C ILE A 705 -27.77 -38.02 13.28
N GLU A 706 -28.41 -39.18 13.44
CA GLU A 706 -28.76 -39.71 14.76
C GLU A 706 -27.51 -40.03 15.58
N ALA A 707 -26.47 -40.59 14.97
CA ALA A 707 -25.21 -40.86 15.66
C ALA A 707 -24.56 -39.57 16.19
N VAL A 708 -24.53 -38.49 15.40
CA VAL A 708 -24.00 -37.18 15.84
C VAL A 708 -24.89 -36.57 16.94
N LYS A 709 -26.22 -36.63 16.79
CA LYS A 709 -27.16 -36.17 17.82
C LYS A 709 -26.97 -36.95 19.14
N SER A 710 -26.75 -38.26 19.06
CA SER A 710 -26.58 -39.13 20.23
C SER A 710 -25.41 -38.73 21.13
N ILE A 711 -24.37 -38.07 20.57
CA ILE A 711 -23.25 -37.54 21.34
C ILE A 711 -23.73 -36.45 22.32
N MET A 712 -24.59 -35.54 21.84
CA MET A 712 -25.14 -34.44 22.65
C MET A 712 -26.09 -34.97 23.71
N VAL A 713 -26.93 -35.94 23.34
CA VAL A 713 -27.84 -36.63 24.27
C VAL A 713 -27.04 -37.33 25.37
N ARG A 714 -26.00 -38.09 24.99
CA ARG A 714 -25.17 -38.81 25.96
C ARG A 714 -24.42 -37.87 26.89
N LEU A 715 -23.89 -36.75 26.39
CA LEU A 715 -23.25 -35.72 27.22
C LEU A 715 -24.22 -35.16 28.27
N GLU A 716 -25.43 -34.79 27.86
CA GLU A 716 -26.44 -34.26 28.78
C GLU A 716 -26.88 -35.33 29.80
N GLU A 717 -27.06 -36.59 29.38
CA GLU A 717 -27.37 -37.71 30.29
C GLU A 717 -26.27 -37.94 31.32
N GLU A 718 -25.00 -37.97 30.92
CA GLU A 718 -23.88 -38.17 31.84
C GLU A 718 -23.72 -36.98 32.80
N LEU A 719 -23.92 -35.74 32.33
CA LEU A 719 -23.98 -34.57 33.20
C LEU A 719 -25.15 -34.66 34.21
N ASN A 720 -26.30 -35.19 33.81
CA ASN A 720 -27.43 -35.43 34.72
C ASN A 720 -27.14 -36.52 35.77
N LYS A 721 -26.32 -37.54 35.44
CA LYS A 721 -25.90 -38.57 36.39
C LYS A 721 -24.94 -38.02 37.44
N VAL A 722 -23.97 -37.21 37.01
CA VAL A 722 -22.97 -36.60 37.91
C VAL A 722 -23.60 -35.46 38.72
N PHE A 723 -24.50 -34.69 38.13
CA PHE A 723 -25.17 -33.57 38.76
C PHE A 723 -26.70 -33.74 38.68
N GLN A 724 -27.33 -34.18 39.77
CA GLN A 724 -28.76 -34.51 39.79
C GLN A 724 -29.69 -33.28 39.89
N GLU A 725 -29.22 -32.19 40.50
CA GLU A 725 -30.01 -30.96 40.66
C GLU A 725 -30.26 -30.29 39.30
N ASP A 726 -31.36 -29.56 39.15
CA ASP A 726 -31.60 -28.72 37.97
C ASP A 726 -30.88 -27.37 38.08
N LEU A 727 -30.83 -26.59 37.00
CA LEU A 727 -30.17 -25.28 37.00
C LEU A 727 -31.14 -24.13 37.34
N SER A 728 -32.18 -24.39 38.15
CA SER A 728 -33.24 -23.41 38.41
C SER A 728 -33.08 -22.59 39.68
N SER A 729 -32.15 -22.95 40.57
CA SER A 729 -31.90 -22.26 41.83
C SER A 729 -30.45 -21.83 41.98
N ASP A 730 -30.20 -20.80 42.77
CA ASP A 730 -28.85 -20.29 43.04
C ASP A 730 -27.92 -21.34 43.63
N GLY A 731 -28.44 -22.11 44.59
CA GLY A 731 -27.67 -23.17 45.24
C GLY A 731 -27.23 -24.25 44.25
N SER A 732 -28.11 -24.65 43.33
CA SER A 732 -27.79 -25.67 42.34
C SER A 732 -26.88 -25.13 41.23
N VAL A 733 -27.10 -23.92 40.73
CA VAL A 733 -26.20 -23.30 39.74
C VAL A 733 -24.81 -23.07 40.32
N LYS A 734 -24.70 -22.64 41.59
CA LYS A 734 -23.41 -22.46 42.26
C LYS A 734 -22.62 -23.77 42.33
N LYS A 735 -23.25 -24.87 42.75
CA LYS A 735 -22.58 -26.19 42.76
C LYS A 735 -22.16 -26.63 41.36
N PHE A 736 -22.98 -26.35 40.34
CA PHE A 736 -22.62 -26.67 38.95
C PHE A 736 -21.43 -25.84 38.46
N VAL A 737 -21.41 -24.55 38.77
CA VAL A 737 -20.28 -23.65 38.47
C VAL A 737 -19.01 -24.11 39.18
N ASP A 738 -19.10 -24.43 40.47
CA ASP A 738 -17.98 -24.96 41.26
C ASP A 738 -17.45 -26.26 40.66
N PHE A 739 -18.35 -27.14 40.19
CA PHE A 739 -17.98 -28.34 39.43
C PHE A 739 -17.22 -27.99 38.15
N VAL A 740 -17.66 -27.02 37.34
CA VAL A 740 -16.92 -26.63 36.13
C VAL A 740 -15.54 -26.07 36.48
N PHE A 741 -15.45 -25.15 37.44
CA PHE A 741 -14.18 -24.53 37.85
C PHE A 741 -13.21 -25.53 38.48
N SER A 742 -13.71 -26.53 39.22
CA SER A 742 -12.84 -27.54 39.81
C SER A 742 -12.27 -28.52 38.78
N HIS A 743 -12.94 -28.76 37.66
CA HIS A 743 -12.51 -29.77 36.68
C HIS A 743 -11.89 -29.19 35.40
N PHE A 744 -12.37 -28.03 34.93
CA PHE A 744 -11.88 -27.41 33.70
C PHE A 744 -10.62 -26.58 33.96
N PRO A 745 -9.47 -26.89 33.33
CA PRO A 745 -8.22 -26.17 33.58
C PRO A 745 -8.31 -24.67 33.29
N HIS A 746 -7.90 -23.84 34.25
CA HIS A 746 -7.85 -22.39 34.11
C HIS A 746 -6.73 -21.78 34.96
N GLY A 747 -6.21 -20.64 34.52
CA GLY A 747 -5.17 -19.87 35.20
C GLY A 747 -5.64 -18.48 35.64
N GLU A 748 -4.68 -17.57 35.72
CA GLU A 748 -4.91 -16.14 35.90
C GLU A 748 -5.03 -15.44 34.55
N THR A 749 -5.66 -14.26 34.53
CA THR A 749 -5.72 -13.38 33.35
C THR A 749 -5.17 -12.00 33.68
N PHE A 750 -4.54 -11.35 32.71
CA PHE A 750 -4.10 -9.96 32.84
C PHE A 750 -5.32 -9.03 32.71
N ALA A 751 -5.83 -8.49 33.82
CA ALA A 751 -7.06 -7.72 33.87
C ALA A 751 -6.95 -6.49 34.79
N ILE A 752 -8.01 -5.68 34.85
CA ILE A 752 -8.01 -4.44 35.63
C ILE A 752 -7.91 -4.70 37.14
N LYS A 753 -7.10 -3.90 37.83
CA LYS A 753 -6.95 -3.91 39.28
C LYS A 753 -8.22 -3.44 39.99
N ALA A 754 -8.48 -3.97 41.19
CA ALA A 754 -9.61 -3.54 42.02
C ALA A 754 -9.60 -2.03 42.32
N GLU A 755 -8.43 -1.43 42.58
CA GLU A 755 -8.31 0.02 42.81
C GLU A 755 -8.61 0.85 41.56
N ALA A 756 -8.26 0.35 40.36
CA ALA A 756 -8.60 1.01 39.11
C ALA A 756 -10.11 0.87 38.79
N ALA A 757 -10.70 -0.30 39.04
CA ALA A 757 -12.14 -0.52 38.94
C ALA A 757 -12.93 0.39 39.91
N LYS A 758 -12.45 0.53 41.15
CA LYS A 758 -13.01 1.45 42.15
C LYS A 758 -13.01 2.89 41.67
N ARG A 759 -11.86 3.37 41.16
CA ARG A 759 -11.75 4.72 40.61
C ARG A 759 -12.73 4.92 39.46
N MET A 760 -12.82 3.95 38.56
CA MET A 760 -13.72 4.02 37.40
C MET A 760 -15.19 4.08 37.81
N LEU A 761 -15.62 3.25 38.77
CA LEU A 761 -16.98 3.26 39.30
C LEU A 761 -17.32 4.55 40.06
N ARG A 762 -16.38 5.15 40.80
CA ARG A 762 -16.62 6.42 41.50
C ARG A 762 -16.75 7.60 40.54
N GLU A 763 -15.92 7.64 39.51
CA GLU A 763 -15.97 8.70 38.48
C GLU A 763 -17.12 8.48 37.48
N ASN A 764 -17.62 7.25 37.36
CA ASN A 764 -18.75 6.88 36.51
C ASN A 764 -19.73 5.97 37.29
N PRO A 765 -20.55 6.51 38.20
CA PRO A 765 -21.40 5.69 39.08
C PRO A 765 -22.52 4.94 38.32
N PRO A 766 -22.68 3.61 38.52
CA PRO A 766 -23.75 2.82 37.93
C PRO A 766 -25.05 2.95 38.74
N VAL A 767 -25.88 3.94 38.38
CA VAL A 767 -27.06 4.34 39.18
C VAL A 767 -28.10 3.21 39.27
N ASN A 768 -28.31 2.44 38.20
CA ASN A 768 -29.27 1.34 38.21
C ASN A 768 -28.77 0.17 39.07
N LEU A 769 -27.47 -0.14 39.02
CA LEU A 769 -26.87 -1.17 39.87
C LEU A 769 -27.00 -0.79 41.35
N THR A 770 -26.62 0.44 41.68
CA THR A 770 -26.64 0.97 43.05
C THR A 770 -28.07 0.94 43.61
N SER A 771 -29.06 1.33 42.78
CA SER A 771 -30.48 1.26 43.12
C SER A 771 -30.98 -0.18 43.33
N LYS A 772 -30.51 -1.15 42.53
CA LYS A 772 -30.87 -2.57 42.68
C LYS A 772 -30.37 -3.17 44.01
N PHE A 773 -29.22 -2.72 44.50
CA PHE A 773 -28.69 -3.13 45.80
C PHE A 773 -29.28 -2.33 46.98
N GLY A 774 -30.12 -1.32 46.73
CA GLY A 774 -30.66 -0.44 47.77
C GLY A 774 -29.63 0.49 48.39
N CYS A 775 -28.54 0.77 47.67
CA CYS A 775 -27.44 1.62 48.10
C CYS A 775 -27.61 3.06 47.58
N SER A 776 -26.97 4.03 48.26
CA SER A 776 -26.87 5.43 47.81
C SER A 776 -25.53 5.72 47.15
N PHE A 777 -24.47 4.99 47.53
CA PHE A 777 -23.12 5.17 47.00
C PHE A 777 -22.51 3.85 46.52
N VAL A 778 -21.59 3.93 45.57
CA VAL A 778 -20.86 2.75 45.01
C VAL A 778 -20.14 1.96 46.11
N ASP A 779 -19.58 2.64 47.09
CA ASP A 779 -18.82 2.02 48.19
C ASP A 779 -19.72 1.18 49.13
N GLU A 780 -21.04 1.30 49.02
CA GLU A 780 -22.01 0.53 49.83
C GLU A 780 -22.45 -0.77 49.14
N ILE A 781 -22.08 -0.99 47.87
CA ILE A 781 -22.44 -2.21 47.13
C ILE A 781 -21.74 -3.42 47.80
N PRO A 782 -22.48 -4.50 48.14
CA PRO A 782 -21.95 -5.61 48.95
C PRO A 782 -21.12 -6.63 48.14
N CYS A 783 -20.24 -6.17 47.24
CA CYS A 783 -19.29 -7.00 46.50
C CYS A 783 -17.99 -6.24 46.19
N ASP A 784 -16.97 -6.95 45.67
CA ASP A 784 -15.71 -6.30 45.29
C ASP A 784 -15.90 -5.38 44.06
N TYR A 785 -15.04 -4.37 43.89
CA TYR A 785 -15.21 -3.37 42.83
C TYR A 785 -15.13 -3.96 41.41
N CYS A 786 -14.40 -5.07 41.22
CA CYS A 786 -14.39 -5.77 39.94
C CYS A 786 -15.71 -6.52 39.70
N ASP A 787 -16.29 -7.15 40.73
CA ASP A 787 -17.63 -7.73 40.68
C ASP A 787 -18.69 -6.66 40.37
N ALA A 788 -18.68 -5.53 41.09
CA ALA A 788 -19.62 -4.44 40.89
C ALA A 788 -19.53 -3.87 39.46
N LEU A 789 -18.30 -3.69 38.96
CA LEU A 789 -18.07 -3.24 37.59
C LEU A 789 -18.57 -4.25 36.55
N ALA A 790 -18.32 -5.54 36.76
CA ALA A 790 -18.81 -6.60 35.89
C ALA A 790 -20.34 -6.70 35.86
N LEU A 791 -21.01 -6.44 36.99
CA LEU A 791 -22.47 -6.45 37.10
C LEU A 791 -23.11 -5.18 36.49
N ALA A 792 -22.40 -4.04 36.51
CA ALA A 792 -22.90 -2.78 35.97
C ALA A 792 -23.25 -2.87 34.48
N SER A 793 -22.52 -3.69 33.69
CA SER A 793 -22.83 -3.88 32.26
C SER A 793 -24.19 -4.55 31.99
N PHE A 794 -24.85 -5.10 33.02
CA PHE A 794 -26.17 -5.74 32.91
C PHE A 794 -27.30 -4.91 33.51
N SER A 795 -26.98 -3.87 34.29
CA SER A 795 -27.96 -2.96 34.88
C SER A 795 -28.04 -1.62 34.15
N GLU A 796 -26.92 -1.17 33.59
CA GLU A 796 -26.81 0.13 32.93
C GLU A 796 -27.11 0.04 31.42
N GLY A 797 -27.36 1.19 30.79
CA GLY A 797 -27.60 1.30 29.34
C GLY A 797 -26.40 1.84 28.57
N ARG A 798 -26.50 1.92 27.24
CA ARG A 798 -25.40 2.35 26.34
C ARG A 798 -24.73 3.68 26.71
N GLU A 799 -25.45 4.62 27.30
CA GLU A 799 -24.85 5.89 27.74
C GLU A 799 -23.80 5.70 28.83
N TYR A 800 -24.02 4.76 29.74
CA TYR A 800 -23.04 4.38 30.75
C TYR A 800 -21.80 3.76 30.09
N ASP A 801 -22.01 2.80 29.17
CA ASP A 801 -20.91 2.15 28.46
C ASP A 801 -20.04 3.17 27.72
N ASN A 802 -20.66 4.13 27.01
CA ASN A 802 -19.93 5.19 26.30
C ASN A 802 -19.09 6.07 27.24
N ARG A 803 -19.61 6.39 28.43
CA ARG A 803 -18.84 7.15 29.44
C ARG A 803 -17.66 6.33 29.96
N VAL A 804 -17.88 5.04 30.25
CA VAL A 804 -16.83 4.12 30.69
C VAL A 804 -15.76 3.95 29.62
N TRP A 805 -16.13 3.75 28.35
CA TRP A 805 -15.18 3.66 27.24
C TRP A 805 -14.35 4.92 27.08
N LYS A 806 -14.99 6.09 27.08
CA LYS A 806 -14.28 7.36 26.97
C LYS A 806 -13.32 7.57 28.14
N TRP A 807 -13.77 7.26 29.34
CA TRP A 807 -12.93 7.34 30.53
C TRP A 807 -11.71 6.40 30.41
N MET A 808 -11.90 5.17 29.94
CA MET A 808 -10.82 4.21 29.75
C MET A 808 -9.80 4.68 28.72
N GLU A 809 -10.24 5.20 27.56
CA GLU A 809 -9.34 5.75 26.54
C GLU A 809 -8.39 6.81 27.10
N ASP A 810 -8.91 7.67 27.97
CA ASP A 810 -8.20 8.84 28.50
C ASP A 810 -7.35 8.51 29.75
N ASN A 811 -7.75 7.52 30.56
CA ASN A 811 -7.16 7.28 31.89
C ASN A 811 -6.44 5.94 32.05
N VAL A 812 -6.75 4.92 31.24
CA VAL A 812 -6.20 3.58 31.45
C VAL A 812 -4.75 3.48 30.97
N LYS A 813 -3.89 2.96 31.85
CA LYS A 813 -2.46 2.73 31.65
C LYS A 813 -2.09 1.29 32.01
N PRO A 814 -0.95 0.77 31.55
CA PRO A 814 -0.49 -0.59 31.87
C PRO A 814 -0.41 -0.88 33.38
N GLU A 815 -0.05 0.10 34.20
CA GLU A 815 0.04 -0.04 35.66
C GLU A 815 -1.30 -0.31 36.37
N HIS A 816 -2.43 -0.05 35.69
CA HIS A 816 -3.78 -0.34 36.19
C HIS A 816 -4.21 -1.80 35.99
N PHE A 817 -3.35 -2.64 35.41
CA PHE A 817 -3.60 -4.06 35.15
C PHE A 817 -2.64 -4.95 35.94
N GLU A 818 -3.09 -6.15 36.28
CA GLU A 818 -2.29 -7.21 36.91
C GLU A 818 -2.81 -8.60 36.55
N GLN A 819 -2.07 -9.65 36.93
CA GLN A 819 -2.61 -11.00 36.88
C GLN A 819 -3.66 -11.16 37.98
N VAL A 820 -4.89 -11.48 37.59
CA VAL A 820 -6.00 -11.71 38.51
C VAL A 820 -6.57 -13.11 38.30
N SER A 821 -6.98 -13.75 39.39
CA SER A 821 -7.67 -15.03 39.32
C SER A 821 -9.04 -14.86 38.65
N ILE A 822 -9.36 -15.77 37.73
CA ILE A 822 -10.68 -15.82 37.10
C ILE A 822 -11.70 -16.29 38.15
N LYS A 823 -12.77 -15.52 38.33
CA LYS A 823 -13.80 -15.77 39.35
C LYS A 823 -15.20 -15.85 38.73
N PRO A 824 -16.01 -16.85 39.10
CA PRO A 824 -17.41 -16.87 38.70
C PRO A 824 -18.26 -15.94 39.56
N ILE A 825 -19.32 -15.39 38.96
CA ILE A 825 -20.39 -14.66 39.67
C ILE A 825 -21.71 -15.31 39.30
N VAL A 826 -22.38 -15.92 40.29
CA VAL A 826 -23.74 -16.45 40.13
C VAL A 826 -24.72 -15.35 40.46
N VAL A 827 -25.65 -15.07 39.54
CA VAL A 827 -26.61 -13.97 39.65
C VAL A 827 -28.02 -14.51 39.52
N GLU A 828 -28.88 -14.15 40.48
CA GLU A 828 -30.31 -14.40 40.39
C GLU A 828 -30.90 -13.74 39.15
N ARG A 829 -31.70 -14.49 38.41
CA ARG A 829 -32.41 -13.97 37.24
C ARG A 829 -33.23 -12.73 37.57
N GLU A 830 -33.97 -12.75 38.66
CA GLU A 830 -34.86 -11.68 39.10
C GLU A 830 -34.07 -10.39 39.39
N PHE A 831 -32.82 -10.54 39.83
CA PHE A 831 -31.92 -9.43 40.11
C PHE A 831 -31.43 -8.76 38.84
N LEU A 832 -30.94 -9.53 37.85
CA LEU A 832 -30.45 -9.02 36.55
C LEU A 832 -30.99 -9.85 35.37
N PRO A 833 -32.19 -9.51 34.85
CA PRO A 833 -32.84 -10.28 33.79
C PRO A 833 -32.06 -10.36 32.47
N MET A 834 -31.26 -9.34 32.16
CA MET A 834 -30.47 -9.22 30.93
C MET A 834 -29.41 -10.34 30.78
N VAL A 835 -29.00 -10.97 31.89
CA VAL A 835 -27.98 -12.05 31.87
C VAL A 835 -28.45 -13.29 31.08
N LEU A 836 -29.77 -13.50 30.93
CA LEU A 836 -30.32 -14.64 30.16
C LEU A 836 -30.28 -14.45 28.64
N GLU A 837 -30.28 -13.21 28.16
CA GLU A 837 -30.23 -12.91 26.72
C GLU A 837 -28.81 -13.07 26.16
N LEU A 838 -27.84 -13.29 27.06
CA LEU A 838 -26.43 -13.36 26.74
C LEU A 838 -26.08 -14.60 25.92
N ARG A 839 -25.57 -14.33 24.71
CA ARG A 839 -24.97 -15.34 23.83
C ARG A 839 -23.48 -15.56 24.15
N GLU A 840 -22.78 -14.51 24.60
CA GLU A 840 -21.32 -14.45 24.85
C GLU A 840 -20.98 -13.48 25.99
N GLY A 841 -19.78 -13.56 26.59
CA GLY A 841 -19.38 -12.72 27.72
C GLY A 841 -19.35 -11.23 27.39
N THR A 842 -19.62 -10.36 28.37
CA THR A 842 -19.61 -8.91 28.13
C THR A 842 -18.19 -8.37 28.03
N ALA A 843 -18.03 -7.24 27.34
CA ALA A 843 -16.78 -6.48 27.25
C ALA A 843 -16.17 -6.19 28.64
N ILE A 844 -17.01 -5.84 29.61
CA ILE A 844 -16.59 -5.53 30.98
C ILE A 844 -16.25 -6.79 31.77
N SER A 845 -16.95 -7.91 31.55
CA SER A 845 -16.59 -9.20 32.15
C SER A 845 -15.17 -9.63 31.78
N ARG A 846 -14.76 -9.37 30.52
CA ARG A 846 -13.37 -9.55 30.04
C ARG A 846 -12.40 -8.68 30.82
N LEU A 847 -12.72 -7.39 30.95
CA LEU A 847 -11.88 -6.42 31.64
C LEU A 847 -11.61 -6.77 33.11
N THR A 848 -12.57 -7.41 33.78
CA THR A 848 -12.51 -7.73 35.22
C THR A 848 -12.09 -9.17 35.52
N GLY A 849 -11.92 -10.02 34.50
CA GLY A 849 -11.66 -11.45 34.69
C GLY A 849 -12.81 -12.17 35.42
N ARG A 850 -14.06 -11.88 35.05
CA ARG A 850 -15.27 -12.45 35.70
C ARG A 850 -16.09 -13.29 34.74
N VAL A 851 -16.55 -14.46 35.19
CA VAL A 851 -17.48 -15.32 34.45
C VAL A 851 -18.86 -15.22 35.08
N ILE A 852 -19.78 -14.51 34.43
CA ILE A 852 -21.13 -14.30 34.96
C ILE A 852 -22.05 -15.42 34.50
N VAL A 853 -22.79 -16.01 35.44
CA VAL A 853 -23.70 -17.15 35.24
C VAL A 853 -25.03 -16.85 35.93
N SER A 854 -26.15 -17.09 35.25
CA SER A 854 -27.50 -16.93 35.81
C SER A 854 -28.25 -18.25 35.96
N THR A 855 -29.27 -18.24 36.83
CA THR A 855 -30.26 -19.30 36.95
C THR A 855 -31.18 -19.42 35.73
N LEU A 856 -31.54 -20.66 35.37
CA LEU A 856 -32.47 -20.97 34.29
C LEU A 856 -33.90 -21.10 34.83
N LYS A 857 -34.92 -20.75 34.04
CA LYS A 857 -36.30 -21.11 34.40
C LYS A 857 -36.49 -22.62 34.29
N PRO A 858 -37.30 -23.27 35.15
CA PRO A 858 -37.71 -24.65 34.94
C PRO A 858 -38.28 -24.85 33.52
N GLY A 859 -37.72 -25.79 32.76
CA GLY A 859 -38.09 -26.07 31.37
C GLY A 859 -37.49 -25.13 30.31
N VAL A 860 -36.64 -24.17 30.69
CA VAL A 860 -35.91 -23.29 29.76
C VAL A 860 -34.47 -23.80 29.60
N GLY A 861 -33.96 -23.83 28.36
CA GLY A 861 -32.59 -24.28 28.08
C GLY A 861 -32.44 -25.21 26.87
N GLY A 862 -33.54 -25.64 26.26
CA GLY A 862 -33.55 -26.60 25.15
C GLY A 862 -33.42 -28.04 25.62
N GLU A 863 -33.03 -28.93 24.71
CA GLU A 863 -32.75 -30.36 24.97
C GLU A 863 -31.48 -30.56 25.82
N PHE A 864 -30.58 -29.57 25.87
CA PHE A 864 -29.22 -29.70 26.43
C PHE A 864 -28.83 -28.57 27.41
N PRO A 865 -29.60 -28.29 28.47
CA PRO A 865 -29.37 -27.14 29.36
C PRO A 865 -28.04 -27.19 30.14
N LYS A 866 -27.64 -28.36 30.66
CA LYS A 866 -26.39 -28.50 31.43
C LYS A 866 -25.18 -28.44 30.52
N LEU A 867 -25.22 -29.14 29.38
CA LEU A 867 -24.15 -29.12 28.38
C LEU A 867 -23.90 -27.70 27.86
N ARG A 868 -24.97 -26.95 27.54
CA ARG A 868 -24.84 -25.54 27.10
C ARG A 868 -24.15 -24.70 28.18
N THR A 869 -24.58 -24.86 29.43
CA THR A 869 -24.06 -24.06 30.56
C THR A 869 -22.59 -24.38 30.81
N PHE A 870 -22.21 -25.67 30.77
CA PHE A 870 -20.83 -26.12 30.85
C PHE A 870 -19.95 -25.51 29.75
N ILE A 871 -20.36 -25.65 28.48
CA ILE A 871 -19.61 -25.13 27.34
C ILE A 871 -19.44 -23.61 27.43
N ARG A 872 -20.49 -22.88 27.83
CA ARG A 872 -20.43 -21.41 27.96
C ARG A 872 -19.42 -20.98 29.03
N ILE A 873 -19.45 -21.60 30.22
CA ILE A 873 -18.52 -21.26 31.31
C ILE A 873 -17.09 -21.54 30.88
N ALA A 874 -16.84 -22.74 30.35
CA ALA A 874 -15.51 -23.17 29.93
C ALA A 874 -14.95 -22.33 28.76
N LYS A 875 -15.77 -21.93 27.78
CA LYS A 875 -15.34 -21.03 26.69
C LYS A 875 -15.03 -19.62 27.20
N HIS A 876 -15.86 -19.08 28.09
CA HIS A 876 -15.61 -17.76 28.69
C HIS A 876 -14.29 -17.73 29.46
N ILE A 877 -13.97 -18.78 30.22
CA ILE A 877 -12.66 -18.89 30.89
C ILE A 877 -11.50 -18.70 29.90
N VAL A 878 -11.55 -19.40 28.75
CA VAL A 878 -10.53 -19.30 27.72
C VAL A 878 -10.48 -17.89 27.10
N GLU A 879 -11.63 -17.29 26.82
CA GLU A 879 -11.69 -15.92 26.30
C GLU A 879 -11.01 -14.93 27.25
N LEU A 880 -11.31 -15.00 28.56
CA LEU A 880 -10.75 -14.09 29.55
C LEU A 880 -9.22 -14.10 29.53
N GLU A 881 -8.60 -15.27 29.46
CA GLU A 881 -7.14 -15.41 29.41
C GLU A 881 -6.59 -14.90 28.08
N ARG A 882 -7.27 -15.18 26.97
CA ARG A 882 -6.85 -14.74 25.63
C ARG A 882 -6.87 -13.23 25.47
N PHE A 883 -7.88 -12.56 26.03
CA PHE A 883 -7.90 -11.11 26.13
C PHE A 883 -6.75 -10.60 27.01
N GLY A 884 -6.47 -11.26 28.14
CA GLY A 884 -5.34 -10.91 29.00
C GLY A 884 -3.98 -11.04 28.31
N GLU A 885 -3.72 -12.15 27.60
CA GLU A 885 -2.53 -12.35 26.77
C GLU A 885 -2.36 -11.26 25.73
N MET A 886 -3.46 -10.92 25.04
CA MET A 886 -3.49 -9.84 24.06
C MET A 886 -3.16 -8.48 24.70
N TRP A 887 -3.78 -8.13 25.82
CA TRP A 887 -3.51 -6.85 26.49
C TRP A 887 -2.09 -6.76 27.04
N LYS A 888 -1.51 -7.89 27.47
CA LYS A 888 -0.09 -7.94 27.85
C LYS A 888 0.82 -7.59 26.67
N SER A 889 0.45 -7.97 25.44
CA SER A 889 1.18 -7.57 24.22
C SER A 889 1.06 -6.08 23.88
N PHE A 890 0.07 -5.37 24.43
CA PHE A 890 -0.11 -3.93 24.21
C PHE A 890 0.80 -3.07 25.10
N VAL A 891 1.44 -3.66 26.12
CA VAL A 891 2.36 -2.95 27.00
C VAL A 891 3.54 -2.38 26.19
N GLY A 892 3.82 -1.09 26.36
CA GLY A 892 4.84 -0.36 25.59
C GLY A 892 4.38 0.20 24.24
N LYS A 893 3.16 -0.11 23.79
CA LYS A 893 2.56 0.49 22.59
C LYS A 893 1.94 1.87 22.90
N ARG A 894 1.97 2.79 21.94
CA ARG A 894 1.31 4.11 22.07
C ARG A 894 -0.20 3.94 22.28
N LYS A 895 -0.79 4.77 23.17
CA LYS A 895 -2.23 4.81 23.49
C LYS A 895 -2.80 3.47 23.98
N PHE A 896 -2.27 2.98 25.11
CA PHE A 896 -2.71 1.72 25.74
C PHE A 896 -4.22 1.68 26.04
N GLY A 897 -4.78 2.71 26.69
CA GLY A 897 -6.22 2.78 26.99
C GLY A 897 -7.11 2.65 25.76
N VAL A 898 -6.78 3.34 24.67
CA VAL A 898 -7.46 3.22 23.37
C VAL A 898 -7.34 1.80 22.81
N SER A 899 -6.17 1.17 22.93
CA SER A 899 -5.95 -0.21 22.47
C SER A 899 -6.81 -1.23 23.23
N ILE A 900 -6.97 -1.06 24.55
CA ILE A 900 -7.88 -1.89 25.36
C ILE A 900 -9.31 -1.70 24.89
N VAL A 901 -9.79 -0.45 24.80
CA VAL A 901 -11.17 -0.14 24.40
C VAL A 901 -11.47 -0.69 23.01
N ASN A 902 -10.60 -0.47 22.02
CA ASN A 902 -10.73 -1.03 20.68
C ASN A 902 -10.93 -2.55 20.69
N SER A 903 -10.21 -3.27 21.58
CA SER A 903 -10.30 -4.73 21.62
C SER A 903 -11.58 -5.29 22.23
N ILE A 904 -12.26 -4.54 23.11
CA ILE A 904 -13.45 -5.02 23.84
C ILE A 904 -14.75 -4.34 23.43
N ARG A 905 -14.67 -3.15 22.84
CA ARG A 905 -15.83 -2.40 22.37
C ARG A 905 -16.53 -3.21 21.28
N GLU A 906 -17.86 -3.22 21.31
CA GLU A 906 -18.68 -4.13 20.51
C GLU A 906 -18.56 -3.93 19.00
N HIS A 907 -17.58 -4.60 18.41
CA HIS A 907 -17.40 -4.70 16.99
C HIS A 907 -17.11 -6.17 16.64
N TRP A 908 -18.09 -6.84 16.01
CA TRP A 908 -18.09 -8.29 15.93
C TRP A 908 -18.22 -8.71 14.47
N GLY A 909 -17.06 -8.72 13.79
CA GLY A 909 -16.95 -9.15 12.39
C GLY A 909 -17.61 -10.52 12.18
N VAL A 910 -18.64 -10.60 11.35
CA VAL A 910 -19.37 -11.85 11.09
C VAL A 910 -18.84 -12.62 9.90
N GLU A 911 -17.89 -12.04 9.15
CA GLU A 911 -17.28 -12.69 7.99
C GLU A 911 -16.25 -13.74 8.42
N ALA A 912 -16.17 -14.83 7.67
CA ALA A 912 -15.33 -15.97 8.00
C ALA A 912 -13.83 -15.62 8.08
N LEU A 913 -13.38 -14.66 7.27
CA LEU A 913 -12.00 -14.20 7.17
C LEU A 913 -11.70 -12.96 8.03
N SER A 914 -12.64 -12.50 8.85
CA SER A 914 -12.40 -11.35 9.73
C SER A 914 -11.39 -11.71 10.83
N ALA A 915 -10.59 -10.74 11.28
CA ALA A 915 -9.66 -10.95 12.39
C ALA A 915 -10.40 -11.45 13.66
N HIS A 916 -11.62 -10.99 13.90
CA HIS A 916 -12.48 -11.50 14.96
C HIS A 916 -12.74 -13.02 14.84
N SER A 917 -13.22 -13.50 13.69
CA SER A 917 -13.49 -14.94 13.46
C SER A 917 -12.23 -15.80 13.64
N ILE A 918 -11.06 -15.31 13.22
CA ILE A 918 -9.79 -16.03 13.39
C ILE A 918 -9.32 -16.06 14.85
N PHE A 919 -9.57 -14.98 15.60
CA PHE A 919 -9.34 -14.91 17.05
C PHE A 919 -10.26 -15.88 17.80
N GLU A 920 -11.56 -15.85 17.51
CA GLU A 920 -12.55 -16.76 18.10
C GLU A 920 -12.24 -18.22 17.80
N ASN A 921 -11.80 -18.55 16.59
CA ASN A 921 -11.39 -19.91 16.28
C ASN A 921 -10.23 -20.39 17.16
N LYS A 922 -9.25 -19.51 17.48
CA LYS A 922 -8.16 -19.86 18.41
C LYS A 922 -8.71 -20.16 19.81
N ASN A 923 -9.69 -19.40 20.28
CA ASN A 923 -10.36 -19.64 21.56
C ASN A 923 -11.00 -21.03 21.59
N HIS A 924 -11.72 -21.42 20.52
CA HIS A 924 -12.31 -22.75 20.42
C HIS A 924 -11.27 -23.88 20.37
N ARG A 925 -10.11 -23.66 19.74
CA ARG A 925 -9.00 -24.66 19.74
C ARG A 925 -8.44 -24.90 21.13
N ILE A 926 -8.21 -23.83 21.90
CA ILE A 926 -7.71 -23.92 23.28
C ILE A 926 -8.76 -24.56 24.19
N PHE A 927 -10.03 -24.21 24.01
CA PHE A 927 -11.15 -24.85 24.70
C PHE A 927 -11.12 -26.38 24.50
N ILE A 928 -10.92 -26.86 23.27
CA ILE A 928 -10.86 -28.30 22.98
C ILE A 928 -9.64 -28.98 23.58
N GLU A 929 -8.48 -28.32 23.59
CA GLU A 929 -7.29 -28.86 24.27
C GLU A 929 -7.57 -29.07 25.77
N ARG A 930 -8.28 -28.13 26.41
CA ARG A 930 -8.63 -28.19 27.84
C ARG A 930 -9.74 -29.18 28.15
N LEU A 931 -10.68 -29.39 27.21
CA LEU A 931 -11.68 -30.45 27.36
C LEU A 931 -11.05 -31.83 27.46
N ARG A 932 -9.98 -32.11 26.70
CA ARG A 932 -9.26 -33.39 26.80
C ARG A 932 -8.63 -33.58 28.19
N LYS A 933 -8.00 -32.53 28.72
CA LYS A 933 -7.45 -32.52 30.09
C LYS A 933 -8.55 -32.68 31.15
N THR A 934 -9.73 -32.10 30.92
CA THR A 934 -10.91 -32.26 31.79
C THR A 934 -11.39 -33.71 31.80
N ALA A 935 -11.42 -34.37 30.63
CA ALA A 935 -11.79 -35.78 30.51
C ALA A 935 -10.77 -36.70 31.19
N GLU A 936 -9.46 -36.41 31.09
CA GLU A 936 -8.41 -37.12 31.85
C GLU A 936 -8.66 -37.04 33.36
N LYS A 937 -8.89 -35.83 33.89
CA LYS A 937 -9.18 -35.63 35.31
C LYS A 937 -10.44 -36.36 35.78
N LEU A 938 -11.53 -36.26 35.02
CA LEU A 938 -12.79 -36.95 35.35
C LEU A 938 -12.63 -38.48 35.36
N ARG A 939 -11.76 -39.03 34.51
CA ARG A 939 -11.41 -40.46 34.53
C ARG A 939 -10.73 -40.85 35.85
N GLU A 940 -9.80 -40.04 36.32
CA GLU A 940 -9.07 -40.27 37.58
C GLU A 940 -10.01 -40.21 38.80
N GLU A 941 -11.03 -39.36 38.75
CA GLU A 941 -12.03 -39.18 39.81
C GLU A 941 -13.20 -40.19 39.74
N GLY A 942 -13.14 -41.17 38.82
CA GLY A 942 -14.12 -42.25 38.73
C GLY A 942 -15.34 -41.96 37.84
N HIS A 943 -15.34 -40.85 37.10
CA HIS A 943 -16.39 -40.46 36.16
C HIS A 943 -16.08 -40.88 34.72
N ALA A 944 -15.66 -42.13 34.51
CA ALA A 944 -15.16 -42.63 33.23
C ALA A 944 -16.15 -42.47 32.05
N SER A 945 -17.46 -42.66 32.26
CA SER A 945 -18.44 -42.50 31.18
C SER A 945 -18.66 -41.04 30.78
N LEU A 946 -18.57 -40.08 31.70
CA LEU A 946 -18.65 -38.65 31.38
C LEU A 946 -17.37 -38.21 30.66
N ALA A 947 -16.21 -38.70 31.10
CA ALA A 947 -14.93 -38.46 30.44
C ALA A 947 -14.94 -38.94 28.98
N GLU A 948 -15.45 -40.15 28.71
CA GLU A 948 -15.60 -40.66 27.33
C GLU A 948 -16.55 -39.79 26.49
N ALA A 949 -17.65 -39.33 27.06
CA ALA A 949 -18.57 -38.42 26.37
C ALA A 949 -17.89 -37.08 26.01
N ILE A 950 -17.09 -36.51 26.92
CA ILE A 950 -16.31 -35.29 26.66
C ILE A 950 -15.22 -35.51 25.61
N ASP A 951 -14.55 -36.68 25.59
CA ASP A 951 -13.59 -37.00 24.53
C ASP A 951 -14.25 -37.07 23.15
N ASN A 952 -15.43 -37.67 23.07
CA ASN A 952 -16.20 -37.74 21.82
C ASN A 952 -16.64 -36.34 21.37
N MET A 953 -17.07 -35.47 22.29
CA MET A 953 -17.32 -34.05 22.01
C MET A 953 -16.07 -33.37 21.44
N ALA A 954 -14.92 -33.55 22.09
CA ALA A 954 -13.67 -32.92 21.69
C ALA A 954 -13.14 -33.42 20.33
N ALA A 955 -13.47 -34.67 19.97
CA ALA A 955 -13.06 -35.28 18.70
C ALA A 955 -13.86 -34.78 17.50
N CYS A 956 -15.14 -34.42 17.67
CA CYS A 956 -16.01 -33.99 16.58
C CYS A 956 -16.26 -32.49 16.50
N TYR A 957 -15.79 -31.72 17.49
CA TYR A 957 -16.18 -30.33 17.68
C TYR A 957 -15.95 -29.41 16.48
N HIS A 958 -14.96 -29.68 15.63
CA HIS A 958 -14.68 -28.87 14.46
C HIS A 958 -15.26 -29.43 13.16
N LEU A 959 -15.87 -30.61 13.20
CA LEU A 959 -16.27 -31.36 12.01
C LEU A 959 -17.63 -30.90 11.49
N ALA A 960 -17.76 -30.88 10.16
CA ALA A 960 -19.02 -30.73 9.45
C ALA A 960 -18.92 -31.34 8.06
N SER A 961 -20.05 -31.75 7.49
CA SER A 961 -20.12 -32.21 6.10
C SER A 961 -21.52 -32.07 5.52
N THR A 962 -21.62 -31.94 4.20
CA THR A 962 -22.88 -32.09 3.48
C THR A 962 -23.05 -33.57 3.09
N LEU A 963 -24.14 -34.17 3.57
CA LEU A 963 -24.46 -35.58 3.33
C LEU A 963 -24.98 -35.81 1.90
N PRO A 964 -25.02 -37.06 1.41
CA PRO A 964 -25.46 -37.37 0.04
C PRO A 964 -26.88 -36.91 -0.34
N ASP A 965 -27.76 -36.69 0.65
CA ASP A 965 -29.12 -36.18 0.46
C ASP A 965 -29.18 -34.63 0.42
N GLY A 966 -28.04 -33.94 0.53
CA GLY A 966 -27.93 -32.49 0.58
C GLY A 966 -28.02 -31.89 1.98
N THR A 967 -28.21 -32.69 3.03
CA THR A 967 -28.28 -32.19 4.41
C THR A 967 -26.91 -31.76 4.91
N PHE A 968 -26.77 -30.50 5.30
CA PHE A 968 -25.57 -30.01 5.99
C PHE A 968 -25.61 -30.42 7.48
N LEU A 969 -24.60 -31.16 7.94
CA LEU A 969 -24.50 -31.67 9.30
C LEU A 969 -23.28 -31.07 10.02
N PRO A 970 -23.48 -30.09 10.93
CA PRO A 970 -22.45 -29.66 11.87
C PRO A 970 -22.35 -30.67 13.04
N CYS A 971 -21.15 -30.87 13.57
CA CYS A 971 -20.92 -31.81 14.68
C CYS A 971 -20.62 -31.14 16.02
N SER A 972 -20.45 -29.82 16.09
CA SER A 972 -20.05 -29.18 17.35
C SER A 972 -21.19 -29.14 18.37
N ALA A 973 -20.85 -29.48 19.62
CA ALA A 973 -21.79 -29.32 20.74
C ALA A 973 -22.21 -27.85 20.94
N TRP A 974 -21.36 -26.90 20.56
CA TRP A 974 -21.69 -25.47 20.56
C TRP A 974 -22.87 -25.16 19.64
N THR A 975 -22.78 -25.57 18.37
CA THR A 975 -23.82 -25.32 17.36
C THR A 975 -25.13 -26.01 17.72
N TRP A 976 -25.08 -27.27 18.18
CA TRP A 976 -26.27 -28.03 18.60
C TRP A 976 -26.97 -27.44 19.84
N THR A 977 -26.21 -27.14 20.88
CA THR A 977 -26.77 -26.55 22.12
C THR A 977 -27.34 -25.15 21.88
N LEU A 978 -26.71 -24.35 21.02
CA LEU A 978 -27.22 -23.03 20.63
C LEU A 978 -28.52 -23.14 19.82
N HIS A 979 -28.59 -24.06 18.85
CA HIS A 979 -29.80 -24.32 18.07
C HIS A 979 -30.96 -24.72 18.98
N SER A 980 -30.71 -25.67 19.88
CA SER A 980 -31.72 -26.18 20.81
C SER A 980 -32.20 -25.12 21.80
N TYR A 981 -31.28 -24.30 22.34
CA TYR A 981 -31.62 -23.18 23.22
C TYR A 981 -32.55 -22.15 22.56
N ARG A 982 -32.41 -21.94 21.24
CA ARG A 982 -33.29 -21.05 20.46
C ARG A 982 -34.63 -21.69 20.08
N GLY A 983 -34.94 -22.88 20.60
CA GLY A 983 -36.16 -23.64 20.31
C GLY A 983 -36.08 -24.47 19.03
N GLY A 984 -34.90 -24.58 18.42
CA GLY A 984 -34.67 -25.42 17.24
C GLY A 984 -34.77 -26.92 17.56
N LYS A 985 -35.26 -27.69 16.58
CA LYS A 985 -35.38 -29.16 16.65
C LYS A 985 -34.72 -29.78 15.42
N GLY A 986 -34.04 -30.90 15.60
CA GLY A 986 -33.35 -31.60 14.53
C GLY A 986 -31.96 -31.02 14.22
N VAL A 987 -31.52 -31.15 12.97
CA VAL A 987 -30.18 -30.74 12.54
C VAL A 987 -30.08 -29.20 12.52
N PRO A 988 -29.02 -28.61 13.14
CA PRO A 988 -28.81 -27.17 13.08
C PRO A 988 -28.62 -26.66 11.64
N PRO A 989 -29.23 -25.51 11.26
CA PRO A 989 -29.05 -24.96 9.93
C PRO A 989 -27.63 -24.41 9.72
N ALA A 990 -27.15 -24.43 8.47
CA ALA A 990 -25.78 -24.05 8.11
C ALA A 990 -25.36 -22.65 8.58
N PHE A 991 -26.26 -21.66 8.54
CA PHE A 991 -25.93 -20.27 8.88
C PHE A 991 -25.61 -20.01 10.36
N ILE A 992 -25.81 -20.98 11.26
CA ILE A 992 -25.41 -20.86 12.68
C ILE A 992 -24.15 -21.68 13.02
N ALA A 993 -23.54 -22.37 12.05
CA ALA A 993 -22.36 -23.22 12.23
C ALA A 993 -21.04 -22.41 12.18
N TYR A 994 -20.95 -21.37 13.02
CA TYR A 994 -19.79 -20.46 13.05
C TYR A 994 -18.51 -21.17 13.48
N VAL A 995 -18.60 -22.09 14.43
CA VAL A 995 -17.44 -22.87 14.91
C VAL A 995 -16.81 -23.62 13.75
N GLU A 996 -17.62 -24.36 13.00
CA GLU A 996 -17.17 -25.19 11.89
C GLU A 996 -16.67 -24.35 10.72
N ARG A 997 -17.35 -23.23 10.44
CA ARG A 997 -16.92 -22.23 9.44
C ARG A 997 -15.53 -21.68 9.75
N ASP A 998 -15.37 -21.09 10.94
CA ASP A 998 -14.16 -20.37 11.31
C ASP A 998 -12.97 -21.31 11.47
N TRP A 999 -13.23 -22.58 11.82
CA TRP A 999 -12.21 -23.63 11.83
C TRP A 999 -11.69 -23.95 10.44
N ALA A 1000 -12.61 -24.14 9.49
CA ALA A 1000 -12.25 -24.41 8.11
C ALA A 1000 -11.53 -23.22 7.47
N THR A 1001 -11.97 -22.01 7.79
CA THR A 1001 -11.34 -20.79 7.31
C THR A 1001 -9.95 -20.56 7.91
N ARG A 1002 -9.75 -20.80 9.21
CA ARG A 1002 -8.40 -20.75 9.80
C ARG A 1002 -7.48 -21.82 9.23
N ASP A 1003 -7.99 -23.03 9.00
CA ASP A 1003 -7.24 -24.12 8.34
C ASP A 1003 -6.79 -23.73 6.92
N LEU A 1004 -7.63 -23.01 6.18
CA LEU A 1004 -7.30 -22.47 4.87
C LEU A 1004 -6.20 -21.39 4.95
N LEU A 1005 -6.30 -20.46 5.90
CA LEU A 1005 -5.26 -19.47 6.11
C LEU A 1005 -3.93 -20.10 6.49
N ASN A 1006 -3.94 -21.08 7.39
CA ASN A 1006 -2.73 -21.80 7.78
C ASN A 1006 -2.08 -22.52 6.58
N GLU A 1007 -2.88 -23.11 5.69
CA GLU A 1007 -2.38 -23.74 4.46
C GLU A 1007 -1.79 -22.70 3.49
N ILE A 1008 -2.43 -21.54 3.33
CA ILE A 1008 -1.90 -20.44 2.52
C ILE A 1008 -0.58 -19.92 3.12
N PHE A 1009 -0.55 -19.65 4.42
CA PHE A 1009 0.60 -19.09 5.14
C PHE A 1009 1.80 -20.03 5.05
N LYS A 1010 1.58 -21.33 5.27
CA LYS A 1010 2.60 -22.35 5.09
C LYS A 1010 3.22 -22.32 3.69
N ARG A 1011 2.43 -22.10 2.64
CA ARG A 1011 2.91 -22.04 1.25
C ARG A 1011 3.71 -20.78 0.95
N ILE A 1012 3.39 -19.65 1.58
CA ILE A 1012 4.12 -18.39 1.41
C ILE A 1012 5.28 -18.22 2.39
N GLY A 1013 5.50 -19.19 3.30
CA GLY A 1013 6.62 -19.16 4.26
C GLY A 1013 6.32 -18.40 5.55
N LEU A 1014 5.04 -18.14 5.85
CA LEU A 1014 4.60 -17.55 7.11
C LEU A 1014 4.12 -18.62 8.10
N SER A 1015 4.26 -18.33 9.38
CA SER A 1015 3.88 -19.15 10.53
C SER A 1015 2.52 -18.79 11.10
N GLU A 1016 1.91 -19.69 11.87
CA GLU A 1016 0.66 -19.41 12.59
C GLU A 1016 0.81 -18.29 13.64
N GLU A 1017 2.02 -18.11 14.19
CA GLU A 1017 2.33 -17.04 15.13
C GLU A 1017 2.30 -15.67 14.47
N GLU A 1018 2.63 -15.58 13.18
CA GLU A 1018 2.51 -14.35 12.39
C GLU A 1018 1.05 -14.01 12.12
N LEU A 1019 0.21 -15.02 11.85
CA LEU A 1019 -1.24 -14.84 11.75
C LEU A 1019 -1.82 -14.30 13.06
N ASP A 1020 -1.46 -14.93 14.20
CA ASP A 1020 -1.94 -14.52 15.52
C ASP A 1020 -1.47 -13.11 15.91
N ARG A 1021 -0.24 -12.72 15.54
CA ARG A 1021 0.27 -11.36 15.72
C ARG A 1021 -0.49 -10.33 14.87
N ALA A 1022 -0.78 -10.63 13.61
CA ALA A 1022 -1.54 -9.75 12.73
C ALA A 1022 -2.99 -9.56 13.21
N VAL A 1023 -3.65 -10.65 13.62
CA VAL A 1023 -5.00 -10.61 14.22
C VAL A 1023 -5.01 -9.74 15.48
N THR A 1024 -4.03 -9.92 16.36
CA THR A 1024 -3.87 -9.12 17.57
C THR A 1024 -3.69 -7.62 17.26
N GLU A 1025 -2.88 -7.29 16.26
CA GLU A 1025 -2.64 -5.91 15.87
C GLU A 1025 -3.87 -5.25 15.22
N LEU A 1026 -4.66 -5.99 14.44
CA LEU A 1026 -5.92 -5.48 13.88
C LEU A 1026 -6.93 -5.20 14.99
N ILE A 1027 -7.12 -6.13 15.93
CA ILE A 1027 -8.01 -5.95 17.09
C ILE A 1027 -7.55 -4.74 17.93
N ARG A 1028 -6.24 -4.58 18.16
CA ARG A 1028 -5.67 -3.43 18.87
C ARG A 1028 -6.05 -2.08 18.23
N ARG A 1029 -6.14 -2.05 16.90
CA ARG A 1029 -6.47 -0.85 16.10
C ARG A 1029 -7.98 -0.63 15.93
N GLY A 1030 -8.85 -1.50 16.47
CA GLY A 1030 -10.30 -1.44 16.26
C GLY A 1030 -10.68 -1.83 14.82
N LYS A 1031 -9.94 -2.77 14.25
CA LYS A 1031 -10.05 -3.27 12.87
C LYS A 1031 -10.33 -4.77 12.83
N GLU A 1032 -10.92 -5.30 13.89
CA GLU A 1032 -11.35 -6.69 13.99
C GLU A 1032 -12.32 -7.20 12.90
N PRO A 1033 -13.14 -6.38 12.19
CA PRO A 1033 -14.00 -6.86 11.11
C PRO A 1033 -13.22 -6.92 9.79
N GLU A 1034 -11.99 -6.37 9.73
CA GLU A 1034 -11.19 -6.39 8.52
C GLU A 1034 -10.87 -7.82 8.12
N ASN A 1035 -11.02 -8.09 6.83
CA ASN A 1035 -10.66 -9.35 6.23
C ASN A 1035 -9.14 -9.51 6.30
N ILE A 1036 -8.67 -10.52 7.03
CA ILE A 1036 -7.24 -10.76 7.25
C ILE A 1036 -6.48 -11.00 5.95
N VAL A 1037 -7.14 -11.57 4.93
CA VAL A 1037 -6.54 -11.81 3.62
C VAL A 1037 -6.27 -10.48 2.92
N ARG A 1038 -7.19 -9.52 3.00
CA ARG A 1038 -6.92 -8.17 2.50
C ARG A 1038 -5.75 -7.51 3.23
N TYR A 1039 -5.64 -7.69 4.55
CA TYR A 1039 -4.51 -7.14 5.29
C TYR A 1039 -3.14 -7.61 4.80
N PHE A 1040 -3.04 -8.87 4.35
CA PHE A 1040 -1.79 -9.47 3.85
C PHE A 1040 -1.57 -9.31 2.35
N PHE A 1041 -2.62 -9.13 1.56
CA PHE A 1041 -2.54 -9.14 0.09
C PHE A 1041 -3.08 -7.85 -0.57
N GLU A 1042 -3.53 -6.84 0.19
CA GLU A 1042 -3.82 -5.45 -0.23
C GLU A 1042 -2.97 -4.42 0.54
#